data_AF-A0A8H6WDS7-F1
#
_entry.id   AF-A0A8H6WDS7-F1
#
_cell.length_a   1.000
_cell.length_b   1.000
_cell.length_c   1.000
_cell.angle_alpha   90.00
_cell.angle_beta   90.00
_cell.angle_gamma   90.00
#
_symmetry.space_group_name_H-M   'P 1'
#
loop_
_entity.id
_entity.type
_entity.pdbx_description
1 polymer ?
#
loop_
_entity_poly.entity_id
_entity_poly.type
_entity_poly.pdbx_seq_one_letter_code
_entity_poly.pdbx_strand_id
1 'polypeptide(L)'
;MSTQIFGAEATEEKAENARLSSFIGAMALGDLVKSTLGPKGMNKILQSGSTGEINVTNDGATILKAIQLDNPAAKILVNISKVQDDEVGDGTTSVTIFASELLREAEKLIAQKIHPQTIVEGYRIAQAAALKALEKSAVDNFSDPNVFRQDLFNIARTTLSSKVLSQDKDYFANLAVDAVLRLKGSTDLEHIQIIKKVGGKLTDSYLDEGFILDKTIAVNSPKRLENAKILIANTSMDTDKIKIFGARVKVDGTGKLAELERAEREKMKAKVDAIAAHGINCFVNRQLIYNYPESLLADKGIMVIEHADFEGVERLSLVTGGEIASTFDRPDLVNLGHCELIEEVMIGEDKLIKFSGVAAGEACTVVLRGSTNQMVDEAERSLHDALSVLSQTVKETRTVLGGGCSEMLMSCAVDEEVRKVKGKKAIACEAFGRALRQIPTILADNAGYDSSDLVARLRAAHYEGQSDAGLDMEEATIASMRKLGITESYKLKRQVVLSASEAAEMILRVDDILRATPRKLTTFFARDTMFATRRVLAHQPLIKFLGKRSWPSTPEAAQGHPAAPAGFQKTFSASSPLSTSSKSKNAGVLAEFWEAPDRFWRPRNRELEEAEIEAVLVRRMSTLDARSHNLQSGGASLH
;
A
#
# COMPACT_ATOMS: atom_id res chain seq x y z
N MET A 1 -40.12 -28.52 -12.16
CA MET A 1 -39.89 -27.21 -11.51
C MET A 1 -38.48 -27.25 -10.93
N SER A 2 -37.68 -26.21 -11.12
CA SER A 2 -36.43 -26.06 -10.36
C SER A 2 -36.76 -25.62 -8.94
N THR A 3 -36.37 -26.41 -7.94
CA THR A 3 -36.39 -25.95 -6.54
C THR A 3 -35.43 -24.78 -6.38
N GLN A 4 -35.88 -23.67 -5.82
CA GLN A 4 -35.00 -22.55 -5.47
C GLN A 4 -34.10 -22.97 -4.31
N ILE A 5 -32.80 -23.10 -4.57
CA ILE A 5 -31.78 -23.50 -3.59
C ILE A 5 -31.25 -22.29 -2.81
N PHE A 6 -31.22 -21.11 -3.44
CA PHE A 6 -30.64 -19.89 -2.89
C PHE A 6 -31.70 -18.88 -2.45
N GLY A 7 -31.30 -17.93 -1.60
CA GLY A 7 -32.14 -16.80 -1.19
C GLY A 7 -32.46 -15.85 -2.35
N ALA A 8 -33.57 -15.12 -2.24
CA ALA A 8 -34.18 -14.35 -3.34
C ALA A 8 -33.33 -13.20 -3.94
N GLU A 9 -32.21 -12.83 -3.31
CA GLU A 9 -31.28 -11.79 -3.75
C GLU A 9 -29.84 -12.33 -3.93
N ALA A 10 -29.67 -13.65 -4.02
CA ALA A 10 -28.42 -14.28 -4.42
C ALA A 10 -28.39 -14.49 -5.95
N THR A 11 -27.21 -14.44 -6.56
CA THR A 11 -27.06 -14.69 -8.01
C THR A 11 -26.07 -15.83 -8.27
N GLU A 12 -26.33 -16.58 -9.35
CA GLU A 12 -25.63 -17.80 -9.73
C GLU A 12 -25.38 -17.73 -11.24
N GLU A 13 -24.12 -17.57 -11.66
CA GLU A 13 -23.72 -17.49 -13.07
C GLU A 13 -23.01 -18.81 -13.42
N LYS A 14 -23.68 -19.71 -14.16
CA LYS A 14 -23.17 -21.07 -14.44
C LYS A 14 -22.38 -21.20 -15.73
N ALA A 15 -21.35 -22.05 -15.69
CA ALA A 15 -20.57 -22.62 -16.77
C ALA A 15 -20.16 -21.62 -17.85
N GLU A 16 -20.95 -21.48 -18.91
CA GLU A 16 -20.66 -20.57 -20.03
C GLU A 16 -20.78 -19.10 -19.59
N ASN A 17 -21.79 -18.77 -18.79
CA ASN A 17 -21.96 -17.43 -18.21
C ASN A 17 -20.84 -17.12 -17.21
N ALA A 18 -20.45 -18.10 -16.36
CA ALA A 18 -19.34 -17.96 -15.41
C ALA A 18 -18.03 -17.55 -16.11
N ARG A 19 -17.70 -18.27 -17.19
CA ARG A 19 -16.48 -18.04 -17.98
C ARG A 19 -16.54 -16.73 -18.76
N LEU A 20 -17.65 -16.43 -19.43
CA LEU A 20 -17.84 -15.19 -20.16
C LEU A 20 -17.77 -13.96 -19.24
N SER A 21 -18.44 -14.02 -18.07
CA SER A 21 -18.35 -13.01 -17.01
C SER A 21 -16.90 -12.82 -16.53
N SER A 22 -16.17 -13.92 -16.35
CA SER A 22 -14.77 -13.88 -15.93
C SER A 22 -13.82 -13.30 -17.00
N PHE A 23 -13.96 -13.71 -18.26
CA PHE A 23 -13.12 -13.22 -19.35
C PHE A 23 -13.40 -11.76 -19.67
N ILE A 24 -14.65 -11.31 -19.71
CA ILE A 24 -14.99 -9.90 -19.89
C ILE A 24 -14.41 -9.06 -18.75
N GLY A 25 -14.51 -9.52 -17.49
CA GLY A 25 -13.92 -8.83 -16.35
C GLY A 25 -12.40 -8.70 -16.43
N ALA A 26 -11.71 -9.78 -16.83
CA ALA A 26 -10.27 -9.79 -17.00
C ALA A 26 -9.80 -8.92 -18.19
N MET A 27 -10.44 -9.07 -19.36
CA MET A 27 -10.09 -8.34 -20.57
C MET A 27 -10.35 -6.84 -20.42
N ALA A 28 -11.49 -6.43 -19.86
CA ALA A 28 -11.78 -5.02 -19.62
C ALA A 28 -10.75 -4.35 -18.69
N LEU A 29 -10.19 -5.11 -17.74
CA LEU A 29 -9.15 -4.62 -16.83
C LEU A 29 -7.79 -4.50 -17.52
N GLY A 30 -7.42 -5.48 -18.35
CA GLY A 30 -6.22 -5.41 -19.20
C GLY A 30 -6.31 -4.27 -20.21
N ASP A 31 -7.39 -4.20 -20.97
CA ASP A 31 -7.67 -3.16 -21.97
C ASP A 31 -7.72 -1.76 -21.36
N LEU A 32 -8.13 -1.62 -20.09
CA LEU A 32 -8.01 -0.38 -19.34
C LEU A 32 -6.53 0.02 -19.14
N VAL A 33 -5.67 -0.85 -18.63
CA VAL A 33 -4.27 -0.50 -18.30
C VAL A 33 -3.32 -0.50 -19.51
N LYS A 34 -3.70 -1.10 -20.65
CA LYS A 34 -2.89 -1.14 -21.88
C LYS A 34 -2.23 0.18 -22.24
N SER A 35 -2.94 1.30 -22.11
CA SER A 35 -2.41 2.62 -22.50
C SER A 35 -1.20 3.09 -21.69
N THR A 36 -0.88 2.52 -20.52
CA THR A 36 0.27 2.98 -19.71
C THR A 36 1.56 2.24 -20.01
N LEU A 37 1.51 1.14 -20.78
CA LEU A 37 2.68 0.32 -21.06
C LEU A 37 3.69 1.02 -22.01
N GLY A 38 4.95 1.11 -21.57
CA GLY A 38 6.09 1.45 -22.41
C GLY A 38 6.46 2.94 -22.46
N PRO A 39 7.57 3.31 -23.14
CA PRO A 39 8.15 4.65 -23.12
C PRO A 39 7.33 5.73 -23.87
N LYS A 40 6.23 5.35 -24.51
CA LYS A 40 5.22 6.24 -25.10
C LYS A 40 3.84 6.06 -24.44
N GLY A 41 3.79 5.42 -23.26
CA GLY A 41 2.59 5.22 -22.48
C GLY A 41 1.97 6.54 -21.99
N MET A 42 0.66 6.50 -21.76
CA MET A 42 -0.18 7.65 -21.42
C MET A 42 -0.81 7.48 -20.04
N ASN A 43 -0.56 8.46 -19.16
CA ASN A 43 -1.04 8.49 -17.78
C ASN A 43 -2.58 8.62 -17.70
N LYS A 44 -3.14 8.14 -16.59
CA LYS A 44 -4.57 8.27 -16.29
C LYS A 44 -4.82 9.28 -15.18
N ILE A 45 -5.91 10.03 -15.31
CA ILE A 45 -6.43 10.89 -14.25
C ILE A 45 -7.45 10.09 -13.44
N LEU A 46 -7.22 9.98 -12.15
CA LEU A 46 -8.07 9.30 -11.17
C LEU A 46 -8.67 10.37 -10.25
N GLN A 47 -9.99 10.34 -10.02
CA GLN A 47 -10.64 11.25 -9.08
C GLN A 47 -11.42 10.48 -8.01
N SER A 48 -11.17 10.81 -6.75
CA SER A 48 -11.91 10.26 -5.61
C SER A 48 -13.30 10.89 -5.51
N GLY A 49 -14.34 10.07 -5.58
CA GLY A 49 -15.73 10.52 -5.42
C GLY A 49 -16.12 10.98 -4.00
N SER A 50 -15.28 10.74 -2.99
CA SER A 50 -15.51 11.14 -1.59
C SER A 50 -14.70 12.35 -1.16
N THR A 51 -13.45 12.49 -1.62
CA THR A 51 -12.57 13.62 -1.27
C THR A 51 -12.46 14.67 -2.37
N GLY A 52 -12.87 14.36 -3.61
CA GLY A 52 -12.68 15.21 -4.79
C GLY A 52 -11.22 15.25 -5.30
N GLU A 53 -10.31 14.61 -4.58
CA GLU A 53 -8.87 14.54 -4.84
C GLU A 53 -8.55 13.97 -6.22
N ILE A 54 -7.60 14.59 -6.91
CA ILE A 54 -7.19 14.25 -8.27
C ILE A 54 -5.75 13.76 -8.26
N ASN A 55 -5.55 12.52 -8.68
CA ASN A 55 -4.25 11.87 -8.86
C ASN A 55 -4.02 11.60 -10.36
N VAL A 56 -2.77 11.71 -10.83
CA VAL A 56 -2.42 11.52 -12.25
C VAL A 56 -1.23 10.58 -12.33
N THR A 57 -1.43 9.37 -12.86
CA THR A 57 -0.43 8.29 -12.72
C THR A 57 -0.30 7.37 -13.93
N ASN A 58 0.90 6.81 -14.11
CA ASN A 58 1.22 5.76 -15.07
C ASN A 58 1.07 4.34 -14.49
N ASP A 59 1.27 4.18 -13.18
CA ASP A 59 1.39 2.87 -12.53
C ASP A 59 0.07 2.07 -12.56
N GLY A 60 0.15 0.86 -13.11
CA GLY A 60 -0.93 -0.11 -13.15
C GLY A 60 -1.46 -0.47 -11.77
N ALA A 61 -0.60 -0.70 -10.77
CA ALA A 61 -1.05 -1.10 -9.44
C ALA A 61 -1.89 0.00 -8.78
N THR A 62 -1.47 1.26 -8.86
CA THR A 62 -2.21 2.45 -8.38
C THR A 62 -3.57 2.55 -9.06
N ILE A 63 -3.62 2.48 -10.39
CA ILE A 63 -4.87 2.52 -11.18
C ILE A 63 -5.83 1.41 -10.73
N LEU A 64 -5.31 0.20 -10.56
CA LEU A 64 -6.07 -0.99 -10.22
C LEU A 64 -6.53 -1.03 -8.75
N LYS A 65 -5.73 -0.48 -7.82
CA LYS A 65 -6.08 -0.29 -6.40
C LYS A 65 -7.15 0.79 -6.20
N ALA A 66 -7.16 1.83 -7.04
CA ALA A 66 -8.08 2.97 -6.90
C ALA A 66 -9.50 2.72 -7.42
N ILE A 67 -9.69 1.77 -8.36
CA ILE A 67 -10.97 1.57 -9.04
C ILE A 67 -11.85 0.56 -8.29
N GLN A 68 -13.08 0.97 -7.99
CA GLN A 68 -14.08 0.06 -7.41
C GLN A 68 -14.62 -0.89 -8.49
N LEU A 69 -14.44 -2.18 -8.25
CA LEU A 69 -14.84 -3.25 -9.17
C LEU A 69 -15.81 -4.22 -8.46
N ASP A 70 -16.76 -4.78 -9.19
CA ASP A 70 -17.63 -5.86 -8.70
C ASP A 70 -17.21 -7.25 -9.21
N ASN A 71 -16.62 -7.33 -10.40
CA ASN A 71 -16.29 -8.60 -11.04
C ASN A 71 -15.17 -9.37 -10.28
N PRO A 72 -15.37 -10.67 -9.97
CA PRO A 72 -14.40 -11.42 -9.16
C PRO A 72 -13.11 -11.75 -9.92
N ALA A 73 -13.16 -12.02 -11.23
CA ALA A 73 -11.97 -12.27 -12.04
C ALA A 73 -11.12 -11.00 -12.18
N ALA A 74 -11.75 -9.84 -12.32
CA ALA A 74 -11.04 -8.56 -12.26
C ALA A 74 -10.33 -8.35 -10.91
N LYS A 75 -10.97 -8.69 -9.78
CA LYS A 75 -10.33 -8.61 -8.44
C LYS A 75 -9.14 -9.55 -8.29
N ILE A 76 -9.16 -10.74 -8.91
CA ILE A 76 -7.98 -11.62 -8.96
C ILE A 76 -6.83 -10.91 -9.66
N LEU A 77 -7.06 -10.24 -10.80
CA LEU A 77 -6.02 -9.50 -11.51
C LEU A 77 -5.53 -8.25 -10.75
N VAL A 78 -6.40 -7.53 -10.02
CA VAL A 78 -5.97 -6.42 -9.13
C VAL A 78 -5.04 -6.94 -8.03
N ASN A 79 -5.41 -8.05 -7.38
CA ASN A 79 -4.58 -8.66 -6.34
C ASN A 79 -3.23 -9.15 -6.89
N ILE A 80 -3.21 -9.71 -8.10
CA ILE A 80 -1.98 -10.16 -8.77
C ILE A 80 -1.09 -8.97 -9.16
N SER A 81 -1.66 -7.84 -9.60
CA SER A 81 -0.91 -6.59 -9.82
C SER A 81 -0.32 -6.05 -8.51
N LYS A 82 -1.06 -6.15 -7.39
CA LYS A 82 -0.50 -5.84 -6.07
C LYS A 82 0.63 -6.81 -5.65
N VAL A 83 0.49 -8.12 -5.88
CA VAL A 83 1.58 -9.08 -5.52
C VAL A 83 2.85 -8.82 -6.34
N GLN A 84 2.72 -8.43 -7.61
CA GLN A 84 3.84 -8.01 -8.46
C GLN A 84 4.52 -6.73 -7.94
N ASP A 85 3.72 -5.78 -7.44
CA ASP A 85 4.16 -4.55 -6.80
C ASP A 85 4.88 -4.82 -5.47
N ASP A 86 4.26 -5.58 -4.56
CA ASP A 86 4.83 -5.94 -3.25
C ASP A 86 6.14 -6.78 -3.36
N GLU A 87 6.31 -7.60 -4.41
CA GLU A 87 7.51 -8.43 -4.62
C GLU A 87 8.63 -7.76 -5.44
N VAL A 88 8.32 -6.82 -6.34
CA VAL A 88 9.30 -6.27 -7.31
C VAL A 88 9.23 -4.75 -7.47
N GLY A 89 8.06 -4.13 -7.24
CA GLY A 89 7.79 -2.71 -7.42
C GLY A 89 7.81 -2.22 -8.87
N ASP A 90 7.71 -3.12 -9.85
CA ASP A 90 7.53 -2.78 -11.27
C ASP A 90 6.89 -3.96 -12.02
N GLY A 91 6.47 -3.75 -13.27
CA GLY A 91 5.78 -4.73 -14.10
C GLY A 91 4.29 -4.89 -13.74
N THR A 92 3.75 -4.00 -12.90
CA THR A 92 2.36 -3.98 -12.41
C THR A 92 1.35 -3.97 -13.56
N THR A 93 1.61 -3.15 -14.59
CA THR A 93 0.87 -3.13 -15.87
C THR A 93 1.12 -4.40 -16.70
N SER A 94 2.38 -4.84 -16.81
CA SER A 94 2.78 -5.98 -17.65
C SER A 94 2.14 -7.30 -17.23
N VAL A 95 2.04 -7.58 -15.92
CA VAL A 95 1.40 -8.79 -15.40
C VAL A 95 -0.10 -8.82 -15.68
N THR A 96 -0.80 -7.68 -15.53
CA THR A 96 -2.24 -7.58 -15.81
C THR A 96 -2.54 -7.70 -17.30
N ILE A 97 -1.73 -7.08 -18.17
CA ILE A 97 -1.85 -7.23 -19.63
C ILE A 97 -1.61 -8.67 -20.05
N PHE A 98 -0.53 -9.31 -19.58
CA PHE A 98 -0.22 -10.68 -19.99
C PHE A 98 -1.26 -11.68 -19.52
N ALA A 99 -1.77 -11.56 -18.30
CA ALA A 99 -2.87 -12.38 -17.79
C ALA A 99 -4.17 -12.17 -18.60
N SER A 100 -4.49 -10.91 -18.96
CA SER A 100 -5.63 -10.58 -19.82
C SER A 100 -5.52 -11.23 -21.20
N GLU A 101 -4.36 -11.15 -21.86
CA GLU A 101 -4.17 -11.71 -23.20
C GLU A 101 -4.08 -13.24 -23.21
N LEU A 102 -3.56 -13.88 -22.14
CA LEU A 102 -3.69 -15.32 -21.93
C LEU A 102 -5.16 -15.76 -21.84
N LEU A 103 -6.01 -14.98 -21.18
CA LEU A 103 -7.44 -15.26 -21.06
C LEU A 103 -8.20 -14.98 -22.37
N ARG A 104 -7.85 -13.92 -23.11
CA ARG A 104 -8.39 -13.63 -24.46
C ARG A 104 -8.04 -14.72 -25.46
N GLU A 105 -6.83 -15.29 -25.40
CA GLU A 105 -6.47 -16.44 -26.22
C GLU A 105 -7.19 -17.73 -25.77
N ALA A 106 -7.36 -17.94 -24.46
CA ALA A 106 -8.07 -19.11 -23.95
C ALA A 106 -9.57 -19.12 -24.29
N GLU A 107 -10.23 -17.96 -24.33
CA GLU A 107 -11.62 -17.82 -24.80
C GLU A 107 -11.79 -18.40 -26.22
N LYS A 108 -10.86 -18.06 -27.14
CA LYS A 108 -10.85 -18.57 -28.52
C LYS A 108 -10.72 -20.10 -28.57
N LEU A 109 -9.93 -20.69 -27.68
CA LEU A 109 -9.77 -22.15 -27.57
C LEU A 109 -11.02 -22.84 -26.98
N ILE A 110 -11.71 -22.17 -26.04
CA ILE A 110 -12.96 -22.68 -25.45
C ILE A 110 -14.09 -22.64 -26.50
N ALA A 111 -14.17 -21.59 -27.32
CA ALA A 111 -15.06 -21.53 -28.48
C ALA A 111 -14.80 -22.67 -29.49
N GLN A 112 -13.53 -23.07 -29.66
CA GLN A 112 -13.12 -24.26 -30.43
C GLN A 112 -13.39 -25.60 -29.73
N LYS A 113 -14.12 -25.61 -28.59
CA LYS A 113 -14.47 -26.80 -27.80
C LYS A 113 -13.23 -27.56 -27.32
N ILE A 114 -12.23 -26.82 -26.85
CA ILE A 114 -11.12 -27.33 -26.03
C ILE A 114 -11.51 -27.17 -24.55
N HIS A 115 -11.32 -28.22 -23.75
CA HIS A 115 -11.68 -28.22 -22.33
C HIS A 115 -10.70 -27.32 -21.55
N PRO A 116 -11.16 -26.45 -20.61
CA PRO A 116 -10.28 -25.50 -19.91
C PRO A 116 -9.08 -26.17 -19.22
N GLN A 117 -9.27 -27.34 -18.60
CA GLN A 117 -8.17 -28.11 -18.00
C GLN A 117 -7.07 -28.50 -19.01
N THR A 118 -7.42 -28.76 -20.28
CA THR A 118 -6.45 -29.04 -21.35
C THR A 118 -5.70 -27.79 -21.80
N ILE A 119 -6.30 -26.59 -21.63
CA ILE A 119 -5.63 -25.31 -21.87
C ILE A 119 -4.62 -25.04 -20.76
N VAL A 120 -5.04 -25.18 -19.49
CA VAL A 120 -4.18 -25.11 -18.30
C VAL A 120 -2.96 -26.04 -18.42
N GLU A 121 -3.16 -27.30 -18.82
CA GLU A 121 -2.07 -28.24 -19.04
C GLU A 121 -1.11 -27.83 -20.18
N GLY A 122 -1.58 -27.09 -21.19
CA GLY A 122 -0.73 -26.53 -22.24
C GLY A 122 0.04 -25.28 -21.76
N TYR A 123 -0.65 -24.38 -21.04
CA TYR A 123 -0.03 -23.17 -20.48
C TYR A 123 1.11 -23.51 -19.52
N ARG A 124 0.99 -24.55 -18.68
CA ARG A 124 2.09 -25.04 -17.82
C ARG A 124 3.34 -25.47 -18.62
N ILE A 125 3.14 -26.16 -19.75
CA ILE A 125 4.25 -26.61 -20.61
C ILE A 125 4.93 -25.41 -21.27
N ALA A 126 4.14 -24.45 -21.77
CA ALA A 126 4.65 -23.23 -22.39
C ALA A 126 5.37 -22.31 -21.38
N GLN A 127 4.79 -22.11 -20.18
CA GLN A 127 5.39 -21.36 -19.08
C GLN A 127 6.75 -21.94 -18.69
N ALA A 128 6.87 -23.26 -18.54
CA ALA A 128 8.13 -23.92 -18.24
C ALA A 128 9.18 -23.77 -19.35
N ALA A 129 8.76 -23.80 -20.63
CA ALA A 129 9.64 -23.54 -21.77
C ALA A 129 10.11 -22.07 -21.83
N ALA A 130 9.20 -21.12 -21.61
CA ALA A 130 9.46 -19.69 -21.58
C ALA A 130 10.45 -19.32 -20.47
N LEU A 131 10.19 -19.72 -19.22
CA LEU A 131 11.08 -19.42 -18.08
C LEU A 131 12.47 -20.03 -18.25
N LYS A 132 12.57 -21.23 -18.85
CA LYS A 132 13.84 -21.89 -19.18
C LYS A 132 14.61 -21.21 -20.32
N ALA A 133 13.93 -20.50 -21.21
CA ALA A 133 14.56 -19.66 -22.22
C ALA A 133 15.04 -18.34 -21.62
N LEU A 134 14.21 -17.70 -20.80
CA LEU A 134 14.54 -16.49 -20.05
C LEU A 134 15.80 -16.68 -19.19
N GLU A 135 15.86 -17.75 -18.39
CA GLU A 135 17.02 -18.07 -17.54
C GLU A 135 18.31 -18.29 -18.34
N LYS A 136 18.23 -18.89 -19.54
CA LYS A 136 19.38 -19.04 -20.45
C LYS A 136 19.83 -17.72 -21.09
N SER A 137 18.92 -16.76 -21.24
CA SER A 137 19.19 -15.45 -21.85
C SER A 137 19.71 -14.42 -20.86
N ALA A 138 19.59 -14.71 -19.56
CA ALA A 138 20.01 -13.82 -18.48
C ALA A 138 21.54 -13.69 -18.40
N VAL A 139 22.02 -12.50 -18.08
CA VAL A 139 23.43 -12.18 -17.89
C VAL A 139 23.65 -11.73 -16.44
N ASP A 140 24.70 -12.21 -15.80
CA ASP A 140 25.13 -11.77 -14.47
C ASP A 140 26.49 -11.10 -14.58
N ASN A 141 26.58 -9.84 -14.12
CA ASN A 141 27.78 -9.02 -14.16
C ASN A 141 28.26 -8.61 -12.75
N PHE A 142 27.72 -9.21 -11.68
CA PHE A 142 28.04 -8.86 -10.28
C PHE A 142 29.54 -8.86 -9.93
N SER A 143 30.36 -9.60 -10.67
CA SER A 143 31.81 -9.69 -10.47
C SER A 143 32.59 -8.41 -10.83
N ASP A 144 32.03 -7.48 -11.62
CA ASP A 144 32.64 -6.18 -11.90
C ASP A 144 31.71 -5.04 -11.41
N PRO A 145 32.07 -4.34 -10.32
CA PRO A 145 31.25 -3.25 -9.76
C PRO A 145 30.96 -2.11 -10.74
N ASN A 146 31.81 -1.86 -11.74
CA ASN A 146 31.60 -0.78 -12.72
C ASN A 146 30.55 -1.18 -13.75
N VAL A 147 30.65 -2.41 -14.27
CA VAL A 147 29.65 -2.96 -15.20
C VAL A 147 28.32 -3.16 -14.49
N PHE A 148 28.32 -3.67 -13.26
CA PHE A 148 27.11 -3.83 -12.46
C PHE A 148 26.44 -2.48 -12.14
N ARG A 149 27.21 -1.42 -11.82
CA ARG A 149 26.65 -0.05 -11.70
C ARG A 149 26.03 0.43 -13.01
N GLN A 150 26.65 0.16 -14.16
CA GLN A 150 26.11 0.53 -15.47
C GLN A 150 24.82 -0.24 -15.80
N ASP A 151 24.73 -1.52 -15.44
CA ASP A 151 23.52 -2.33 -15.60
C ASP A 151 22.38 -1.83 -14.70
N LEU A 152 22.66 -1.49 -13.44
CA LEU A 152 21.71 -0.84 -12.55
C LEU A 152 21.22 0.50 -13.12
N PHE A 153 22.12 1.34 -13.65
CA PHE A 153 21.75 2.59 -14.33
C PHE A 153 20.84 2.34 -15.54
N ASN A 154 21.17 1.36 -16.40
CA ASN A 154 20.38 1.00 -17.56
C ASN A 154 18.97 0.49 -17.18
N ILE A 155 18.86 -0.28 -16.09
CA ILE A 155 17.58 -0.75 -15.53
C ILE A 155 16.74 0.44 -15.03
N ALA A 156 17.32 1.31 -14.19
CA ALA A 156 16.61 2.49 -13.67
C ALA A 156 16.12 3.40 -14.82
N ARG A 157 16.99 3.66 -15.80
CA ARG A 157 16.68 4.41 -17.03
C ARG A 157 15.55 3.78 -17.85
N THR A 158 15.43 2.45 -17.84
CA THR A 158 14.35 1.72 -18.52
C THR A 158 13.03 1.83 -17.73
N THR A 159 13.01 1.52 -16.43
CA THR A 159 11.81 1.63 -15.57
C THR A 159 11.26 3.06 -15.47
N LEU A 160 12.12 4.09 -15.50
CA LEU A 160 11.70 5.50 -15.50
C LEU A 160 11.14 5.99 -16.85
N SER A 161 11.35 5.24 -17.93
CA SER A 161 11.08 5.72 -19.30
C SER A 161 9.61 5.89 -19.67
N SER A 162 8.67 5.23 -18.98
CA SER A 162 7.22 5.36 -19.23
C SER A 162 6.54 6.47 -18.44
N LYS A 163 7.26 7.13 -17.52
CA LYS A 163 6.67 7.90 -16.41
C LYS A 163 6.94 9.40 -16.54
N VAL A 164 6.48 10.21 -15.58
CA VAL A 164 6.70 11.67 -15.59
C VAL A 164 8.20 12.03 -15.58
N LEU A 165 9.03 11.17 -14.98
CA LEU A 165 10.50 11.33 -14.93
C LEU A 165 11.21 10.99 -16.26
N SER A 166 10.49 10.61 -17.31
CA SER A 166 11.05 10.19 -18.61
C SER A 166 11.88 11.27 -19.32
N GLN A 167 11.60 12.56 -19.09
CA GLN A 167 12.35 13.68 -19.68
C GLN A 167 13.77 13.78 -19.10
N ASP A 168 13.89 13.69 -17.77
CA ASP A 168 15.14 13.79 -17.02
C ASP A 168 15.64 12.39 -16.57
N LYS A 169 15.29 11.33 -17.32
CA LYS A 169 15.47 9.92 -16.93
C LYS A 169 16.90 9.57 -16.53
N ASP A 170 17.89 10.13 -17.23
CA ASP A 170 19.31 9.87 -16.97
C ASP A 170 19.82 10.56 -15.68
N TYR A 171 19.14 11.62 -15.21
CA TYR A 171 19.44 12.25 -13.92
C TYR A 171 18.85 11.42 -12.77
N PHE A 172 17.55 11.09 -12.85
CA PHE A 172 16.88 10.28 -11.82
C PHE A 172 17.40 8.84 -11.75
N ALA A 173 17.89 8.27 -12.85
CA ALA A 173 18.55 6.96 -12.85
C ALA A 173 19.87 6.97 -12.05
N ASN A 174 20.70 8.01 -12.19
CA ASN A 174 21.90 8.14 -11.35
C ASN A 174 21.52 8.30 -9.86
N LEU A 175 20.57 9.20 -9.57
CA LEU A 175 20.07 9.45 -8.21
C LEU A 175 19.57 8.15 -7.53
N ALA A 176 18.78 7.35 -8.24
CA ALA A 176 18.24 6.08 -7.72
C ALA A 176 19.35 5.03 -7.49
N VAL A 177 20.33 4.93 -8.40
CA VAL A 177 21.48 4.02 -8.26
C VAL A 177 22.39 4.43 -7.10
N ASP A 178 22.65 5.73 -6.92
CA ASP A 178 23.45 6.24 -5.80
C ASP A 178 22.74 6.05 -4.45
N ALA A 179 21.41 6.18 -4.40
CA ALA A 179 20.64 5.88 -3.20
C ALA A 179 20.73 4.38 -2.83
N VAL A 180 20.47 3.47 -3.77
CA VAL A 180 20.48 2.01 -3.50
C VAL A 180 21.89 1.48 -3.19
N LEU A 181 22.94 2.02 -3.80
CA LEU A 181 24.32 1.60 -3.48
C LEU A 181 24.77 2.02 -2.08
N ARG A 182 24.22 3.12 -1.51
CA ARG A 182 24.48 3.53 -0.11
C ARG A 182 23.90 2.58 0.93
N LEU A 183 22.84 1.83 0.60
CA LEU A 183 22.22 0.83 1.48
C LEU A 183 23.09 -0.43 1.68
N LYS A 184 24.24 -0.56 1.00
CA LYS A 184 25.25 -1.64 1.16
C LYS A 184 24.70 -3.07 1.10
N GLY A 185 23.57 -3.29 0.42
CA GLY A 185 22.91 -4.60 0.29
C GLY A 185 21.71 -4.82 1.22
N SER A 186 21.33 -3.84 2.05
CA SER A 186 19.94 -3.76 2.52
C SER A 186 19.02 -3.59 1.31
N THR A 187 17.85 -4.22 1.35
CA THR A 187 16.77 -3.97 0.38
C THR A 187 15.54 -3.40 1.06
N ASP A 188 15.71 -2.86 2.28
CA ASP A 188 14.64 -2.15 2.94
C ASP A 188 14.59 -0.72 2.41
N LEU A 189 13.52 -0.42 1.67
CA LEU A 189 13.31 0.90 1.09
C LEU A 189 12.92 1.94 2.15
N GLU A 190 12.48 1.52 3.35
CA GLU A 190 12.23 2.45 4.46
C GLU A 190 13.53 3.15 4.91
N HIS A 191 14.72 2.64 4.56
CA HIS A 191 15.99 3.35 4.76
C HIS A 191 16.18 4.57 3.84
N ILE A 192 15.40 4.69 2.75
CA ILE A 192 15.46 5.82 1.80
C ILE A 192 14.28 6.74 2.07
N GLN A 193 14.51 7.84 2.79
CA GLN A 193 13.46 8.83 3.04
C GLN A 193 13.26 9.71 1.80
N ILE A 194 12.04 9.73 1.26
CA ILE A 194 11.65 10.66 0.20
C ILE A 194 10.93 11.86 0.84
N ILE A 195 11.47 13.07 0.68
CA ILE A 195 10.85 14.32 1.13
C ILE A 195 10.37 15.11 -0.08
N LYS A 196 9.06 15.20 -0.27
CA LYS A 196 8.42 16.03 -1.30
C LYS A 196 8.20 17.47 -0.83
N LYS A 197 8.72 18.45 -1.56
CA LYS A 197 8.47 19.90 -1.35
C LYS A 197 8.17 20.60 -2.67
N VAL A 198 7.07 21.37 -2.70
CA VAL A 198 6.56 22.02 -3.91
C VAL A 198 7.43 23.22 -4.32
N GLY A 199 7.38 23.60 -5.59
CA GLY A 199 8.15 24.68 -6.19
C GLY A 199 9.52 24.23 -6.71
N GLY A 200 9.99 24.90 -7.76
CA GLY A 200 11.14 24.45 -8.56
C GLY A 200 10.73 23.51 -9.70
N LYS A 201 11.75 22.97 -10.38
CA LYS A 201 11.65 21.93 -11.41
C LYS A 201 11.91 20.54 -10.80
N LEU A 202 11.60 19.48 -11.56
CA LEU A 202 12.03 18.13 -11.22
C LEU A 202 13.57 18.01 -11.13
N THR A 203 14.30 18.69 -12.03
CA THR A 203 15.77 18.77 -12.01
C THR A 203 16.37 19.36 -10.74
N ASP A 204 15.56 20.05 -9.92
CA ASP A 204 16.01 20.67 -8.67
C ASP A 204 15.90 19.68 -7.49
N SER A 205 15.44 18.45 -7.75
CA SER A 205 15.46 17.31 -6.83
C SER A 205 16.88 16.77 -6.66
N TYR A 206 17.23 16.27 -5.47
CA TYR A 206 18.57 15.73 -5.22
C TYR A 206 18.59 14.66 -4.10
N LEU A 207 19.61 13.82 -4.13
CA LEU A 207 20.00 12.93 -3.03
C LEU A 207 20.97 13.71 -2.12
N ASP A 208 20.63 13.92 -0.85
CA ASP A 208 21.55 14.58 0.08
C ASP A 208 22.75 13.68 0.41
N GLU A 209 23.93 14.24 0.66
CA GLU A 209 25.13 13.45 1.00
C GLU A 209 25.11 12.86 2.41
N GLY A 210 24.32 13.45 3.32
CA GLY A 210 24.03 12.87 4.62
C GLY A 210 22.55 12.51 4.75
N PHE A 211 21.83 13.23 5.62
CA PHE A 211 20.43 12.96 5.93
C PHE A 211 19.67 14.24 6.26
N ILE A 212 18.40 14.31 5.88
CA ILE A 212 17.51 15.43 6.19
C ILE A 212 16.27 14.89 6.91
N LEU A 213 15.99 15.46 8.08
CA LEU A 213 14.84 15.12 8.92
C LEU A 213 13.76 16.21 8.81
N ASP A 214 12.51 15.81 8.51
CA ASP A 214 11.34 16.71 8.46
C ASP A 214 10.77 16.97 9.87
N LYS A 215 11.58 17.67 10.67
CA LYS A 215 11.29 18.16 12.03
C LYS A 215 12.04 19.48 12.24
N THR A 216 11.67 20.24 13.26
CA THR A 216 12.34 21.48 13.68
C THR A 216 13.16 21.29 14.95
N ILE A 217 14.18 22.13 15.14
CA ILE A 217 15.02 22.15 16.35
C ILE A 217 14.25 22.88 17.47
N ALA A 218 14.38 22.42 18.73
CA ALA A 218 13.76 23.06 19.88
C ALA A 218 14.16 24.55 20.01
N VAL A 219 13.22 25.41 20.43
CA VAL A 219 13.33 26.88 20.32
C VAL A 219 14.54 27.45 21.06
N ASN A 220 14.92 26.83 22.19
CA ASN A 220 16.03 27.29 23.03
C ASN A 220 17.39 26.65 22.69
N SER A 221 17.45 25.79 21.66
CA SER A 221 18.68 25.10 21.23
C SER A 221 19.46 25.88 20.17
N PRO A 222 20.78 25.66 20.03
CA PRO A 222 21.55 26.20 18.91
C PRO A 222 21.02 25.65 17.57
N LYS A 223 20.89 26.51 16.56
CA LYS A 223 20.38 26.14 15.22
C LYS A 223 21.41 25.48 14.29
N ARG A 224 22.67 25.50 14.70
CA ARG A 224 23.82 24.89 14.02
C ARG A 224 24.76 24.33 15.08
N LEU A 225 25.29 23.14 14.83
CA LEU A 225 26.19 22.41 15.72
C LEU A 225 27.26 21.68 14.90
N GLU A 226 28.52 21.87 15.27
CA GLU A 226 29.69 21.28 14.60
C GLU A 226 30.30 20.18 15.47
N ASN A 227 30.74 19.08 14.86
CA ASN A 227 31.21 17.85 15.50
C ASN A 227 30.18 17.29 16.50
N ALA A 228 29.01 16.91 15.97
CA ALA A 228 27.89 16.43 16.75
C ALA A 228 28.10 14.98 17.23
N LYS A 229 28.05 14.81 18.55
CA LYS A 229 27.87 13.54 19.27
C LYS A 229 26.40 13.41 19.65
N ILE A 230 25.73 12.50 18.95
CA ILE A 230 24.27 12.36 18.94
C ILE A 230 23.89 11.17 19.82
N LEU A 231 23.09 11.41 20.85
CA LEU A 231 22.35 10.33 21.53
C LEU A 231 20.97 10.21 20.90
N ILE A 232 20.70 9.04 20.33
CA ILE A 232 19.42 8.66 19.75
C ILE A 232 18.64 7.90 20.83
N ALA A 233 17.40 8.33 21.11
CA ALA A 233 16.64 7.84 22.25
C ALA A 233 15.19 7.49 21.93
N ASN A 234 14.64 6.51 22.66
CA ASN A 234 13.21 6.23 22.73
C ASN A 234 12.76 6.21 24.19
N THR A 235 12.54 7.40 24.77
CA THR A 235 12.19 7.52 26.19
C THR A 235 11.14 8.61 26.45
N SER A 236 10.32 8.45 27.48
CA SER A 236 9.33 9.46 27.85
C SER A 236 9.99 10.66 28.54
N MET A 237 9.75 11.87 28.03
CA MET A 237 10.30 13.14 28.54
C MET A 237 9.19 14.16 28.87
N ASP A 238 7.99 13.66 29.18
CA ASP A 238 6.84 14.39 29.73
C ASP A 238 6.72 14.11 31.25
N THR A 239 6.08 13.00 31.62
CA THR A 239 5.85 12.61 33.00
C THR A 239 6.18 11.13 33.18
N ASP A 240 7.09 10.84 34.13
CA ASP A 240 7.55 9.47 34.39
C ASP A 240 6.61 8.73 35.36
N LYS A 241 5.38 8.53 34.86
CA LYS A 241 4.23 7.95 35.55
C LYS A 241 4.54 6.55 36.09
N ILE A 242 4.07 6.28 37.31
CA ILE A 242 4.18 4.96 37.95
C ILE A 242 3.49 3.91 37.05
N LYS A 243 4.25 2.96 36.50
CA LYS A 243 3.77 1.94 35.54
C LYS A 243 2.76 0.93 36.13
N ILE A 244 2.38 1.07 37.39
CA ILE A 244 1.38 0.24 38.08
C ILE A 244 0.00 0.83 37.79
N PHE A 245 -0.78 0.13 36.95
CA PHE A 245 -2.13 0.56 36.57
C PHE A 245 -3.02 0.79 37.80
N GLY A 246 -3.68 1.95 37.85
CA GLY A 246 -4.55 2.33 38.96
C GLY A 246 -3.84 2.87 40.21
N ALA A 247 -2.51 3.02 40.21
CA ALA A 247 -1.80 3.73 41.27
C ALA A 247 -2.35 5.17 41.40
N ARG A 248 -2.79 5.53 42.61
CA ARG A 248 -3.31 6.87 42.94
C ARG A 248 -2.68 7.33 44.24
N VAL A 249 -1.86 8.37 44.17
CA VAL A 249 -1.31 8.98 45.37
C VAL A 249 -2.41 9.80 46.05
N LYS A 250 -2.67 9.50 47.33
CA LYS A 250 -3.52 10.32 48.19
C LYS A 250 -2.63 11.12 49.12
N VAL A 251 -2.96 12.40 49.33
CA VAL A 251 -2.22 13.31 50.22
C VAL A 251 -3.17 14.00 51.18
N ASP A 252 -2.76 14.07 52.44
CA ASP A 252 -3.59 14.57 53.56
C ASP A 252 -3.64 16.11 53.62
N GLY A 253 -2.89 16.81 52.77
CA GLY A 253 -2.82 18.27 52.74
C GLY A 253 -1.94 18.81 51.61
N THR A 254 -2.07 20.10 51.32
CA THR A 254 -1.42 20.78 50.19
C THR A 254 0.10 20.81 50.26
N GLY A 255 0.71 20.84 51.46
CA GLY A 255 2.16 20.77 51.62
C GLY A 255 2.77 19.50 51.02
N LYS A 256 2.17 18.33 51.33
CA LYS A 256 2.58 17.03 50.76
C LYS A 256 2.40 16.95 49.24
N LEU A 257 1.43 17.68 48.68
CA LEU A 257 1.24 17.76 47.23
C LEU A 257 2.40 18.52 46.55
N ALA A 258 2.84 19.63 47.14
CA ALA A 258 3.99 20.39 46.64
C ALA A 258 5.33 19.64 46.83
N GLU A 259 5.44 18.78 47.84
CA GLU A 259 6.58 17.86 48.01
C GLU A 259 6.62 16.79 46.90
N LEU A 260 5.47 16.21 46.55
CA LEU A 260 5.37 15.26 45.43
C LEU A 260 5.68 15.91 44.08
N GLU A 261 5.14 17.09 43.81
CA GLU A 261 5.42 17.84 42.58
C GLU A 261 6.93 18.17 42.46
N ARG A 262 7.58 18.51 43.58
CA ARG A 262 9.04 18.69 43.61
C ARG A 262 9.76 17.37 43.32
N ALA A 263 9.35 16.26 43.92
CA ALA A 263 9.96 14.95 43.70
C ALA A 263 9.84 14.47 42.24
N GLU A 264 8.72 14.74 41.56
CA GLU A 264 8.56 14.44 40.13
C GLU A 264 9.49 15.30 39.27
N ARG A 265 9.62 16.60 39.57
CA ARG A 265 10.58 17.50 38.90
C ARG A 265 12.04 17.10 39.17
N GLU A 266 12.38 16.70 40.39
CA GLU A 266 13.72 16.22 40.76
C GLU A 266 14.06 14.91 40.07
N LYS A 267 13.09 13.98 39.92
CA LYS A 267 13.26 12.74 39.15
C LYS A 267 13.54 13.02 37.67
N MET A 268 12.82 13.97 37.07
CA MET A 268 13.06 14.38 35.68
C MET A 268 14.39 15.11 35.51
N LYS A 269 14.78 15.95 36.47
CA LYS A 269 16.12 16.54 36.49
C LYS A 269 17.22 15.47 36.57
N ALA A 270 17.09 14.49 37.47
CA ALA A 270 18.05 13.39 37.60
C ALA A 270 18.19 12.58 36.30
N LYS A 271 17.10 12.40 35.54
CA LYS A 271 17.16 11.78 34.20
C LYS A 271 17.91 12.64 33.17
N VAL A 272 17.72 13.96 33.17
CA VAL A 272 18.46 14.91 32.32
C VAL A 272 19.92 15.07 32.77
N ASP A 273 20.22 14.87 34.05
CA ASP A 273 21.58 14.78 34.59
C ASP A 273 22.27 13.47 34.15
N ALA A 274 21.55 12.34 34.18
CA ALA A 274 22.04 11.07 33.64
C ALA A 274 22.31 11.15 32.13
N ILE A 275 21.40 11.74 31.32
CA ILE A 275 21.60 11.94 29.87
C ILE A 275 22.82 12.83 29.59
N ALA A 276 23.00 13.92 30.33
CA ALA A 276 24.15 14.81 30.15
C ALA A 276 25.49 14.15 30.51
N ALA A 277 25.49 13.14 31.40
CA ALA A 277 26.71 12.41 31.77
C ALA A 277 27.33 11.59 30.62
N HIS A 278 26.61 11.38 29.51
CA HIS A 278 27.15 10.75 28.28
C HIS A 278 28.08 11.67 27.48
N GLY A 279 28.21 12.96 27.84
CA GLY A 279 29.12 13.90 27.15
C GLY A 279 28.68 14.26 25.72
N ILE A 280 27.36 14.27 25.50
CA ILE A 280 26.70 14.53 24.22
C ILE A 280 26.50 16.02 23.98
N ASN A 281 26.33 16.42 22.71
CA ASN A 281 25.92 17.78 22.34
C ASN A 281 24.64 17.83 21.49
N CYS A 282 24.13 16.68 21.03
CA CYS A 282 22.80 16.56 20.43
C CYS A 282 22.02 15.40 21.07
N PHE A 283 20.74 15.63 21.40
CA PHE A 283 19.81 14.64 21.92
C PHE A 283 18.60 14.56 21.00
N VAL A 284 18.43 13.40 20.34
CA VAL A 284 17.29 13.10 19.48
C VAL A 284 16.39 12.11 20.20
N ASN A 285 15.12 12.44 20.44
CA ASN A 285 14.17 11.55 21.08
C ASN A 285 12.98 11.23 20.17
N ARG A 286 12.57 9.95 20.17
CA ARG A 286 11.37 9.50 19.48
C ARG A 286 10.08 10.17 20.00
N GLN A 287 10.06 10.44 21.30
CA GLN A 287 8.90 10.98 22.00
C GLN A 287 9.06 12.49 22.21
N LEU A 288 7.95 13.17 22.48
CA LEU A 288 7.94 14.58 22.85
C LEU A 288 8.79 14.83 24.12
N ILE A 289 9.41 16.01 24.19
CA ILE A 289 10.23 16.50 25.29
C ILE A 289 9.56 17.75 25.85
N TYR A 290 9.03 17.66 27.06
CA TYR A 290 8.27 18.76 27.64
C TYR A 290 9.18 19.92 28.07
N ASN A 291 8.62 21.12 28.19
CA ASN A 291 9.35 22.39 28.33
C ASN A 291 10.36 22.40 29.50
N TYR A 292 10.11 21.64 30.57
CA TYR A 292 11.02 21.59 31.73
C TYR A 292 12.28 20.73 31.45
N PRO A 293 12.19 19.47 31.00
CA PRO A 293 13.34 18.76 30.45
C PRO A 293 14.03 19.46 29.26
N GLU A 294 13.30 20.13 28.37
CA GLU A 294 13.87 20.92 27.27
C GLU A 294 14.80 22.03 27.80
N SER A 295 14.30 22.85 28.74
CA SER A 295 15.09 23.92 29.37
C SER A 295 16.36 23.37 30.04
N LEU A 296 16.26 22.24 30.75
CA LEU A 296 17.41 21.63 31.44
C LEU A 296 18.46 21.02 30.49
N LEU A 297 18.12 20.76 29.23
CA LEU A 297 19.05 20.36 28.18
C LEU A 297 19.67 21.59 27.50
N ALA A 298 18.85 22.61 27.21
CA ALA A 298 19.30 23.89 26.64
C ALA A 298 20.25 24.65 27.58
N ASP A 299 19.98 24.67 28.89
CA ASP A 299 20.85 25.23 29.95
C ASP A 299 22.25 24.58 29.97
N LYS A 300 22.39 23.36 29.43
CA LYS A 300 23.64 22.60 29.30
C LYS A 300 24.29 22.71 27.92
N GLY A 301 23.68 23.47 27.00
CA GLY A 301 24.14 23.62 25.62
C GLY A 301 23.89 22.39 24.73
N ILE A 302 23.01 21.47 25.12
CA ILE A 302 22.66 20.28 24.32
C ILE A 302 21.55 20.67 23.33
N MET A 303 21.79 20.48 22.04
CA MET A 303 20.78 20.64 20.99
C MET A 303 19.69 19.55 21.16
N VAL A 304 18.43 19.97 21.20
CA VAL A 304 17.28 19.08 21.39
C VAL A 304 16.48 18.95 20.10
N ILE A 305 16.24 17.71 19.69
CA ILE A 305 15.34 17.33 18.58
C ILE A 305 14.32 16.34 19.16
N GLU A 306 13.05 16.74 19.21
CA GLU A 306 11.96 15.92 19.74
C GLU A 306 11.09 15.31 18.64
N HIS A 307 10.29 14.30 19.02
CA HIS A 307 9.26 13.69 18.17
C HIS A 307 9.77 13.28 16.76
N ALA A 308 10.99 12.76 16.69
CA ALA A 308 11.41 12.00 15.52
C ALA A 308 10.56 10.71 15.46
N ASP A 309 9.90 10.44 14.33
CA ASP A 309 9.07 9.24 14.21
C ASP A 309 9.94 7.96 14.16
N PHE A 310 9.34 6.78 14.31
CA PHE A 310 10.10 5.53 14.50
C PHE A 310 11.13 5.31 13.39
N GLU A 311 10.69 5.40 12.13
CA GLU A 311 11.55 5.33 10.95
C GLU A 311 12.66 6.40 10.97
N GLY A 312 12.36 7.63 11.41
CA GLY A 312 13.34 8.72 11.46
C GLY A 312 14.45 8.47 12.49
N VAL A 313 14.11 7.85 13.62
CA VAL A 313 15.06 7.42 14.66
C VAL A 313 15.93 6.26 14.17
N GLU A 314 15.35 5.33 13.40
CA GLU A 314 16.05 4.19 12.79
C GLU A 314 16.98 4.60 11.64
N ARG A 315 16.51 5.46 10.73
CA ARG A 315 17.33 6.11 9.69
C ARG A 315 18.51 6.88 10.30
N LEU A 316 18.28 7.65 11.37
CA LEU A 316 19.36 8.37 12.06
C LEU A 316 20.39 7.42 12.71
N SER A 317 19.95 6.28 13.24
CA SER A 317 20.84 5.21 13.74
C SER A 317 21.77 4.71 12.63
N LEU A 318 21.21 4.38 11.46
CA LEU A 318 21.94 3.90 10.28
C LEU A 318 22.83 4.95 9.60
N VAL A 319 22.47 6.23 9.70
CA VAL A 319 23.27 7.35 9.18
C VAL A 319 24.48 7.64 10.08
N THR A 320 24.24 7.74 11.39
CA THR A 320 25.21 8.28 12.36
C THR A 320 26.02 7.20 13.08
N GLY A 321 25.60 5.93 13.01
CA GLY A 321 26.22 4.81 13.72
C GLY A 321 25.85 4.71 15.21
N GLY A 322 24.89 5.50 15.69
CA GLY A 322 24.45 5.51 17.09
C GLY A 322 23.31 4.53 17.38
N GLU A 323 23.27 3.97 18.58
CA GLU A 323 22.23 3.03 19.02
C GLU A 323 21.00 3.72 19.63
N ILE A 324 19.81 3.14 19.45
CA ILE A 324 18.53 3.68 19.96
C ILE A 324 18.38 3.38 21.46
N ALA A 325 18.94 4.25 22.30
CA ALA A 325 18.94 4.09 23.75
C ALA A 325 17.55 4.27 24.39
N SER A 326 17.18 3.36 25.30
CA SER A 326 15.97 3.50 26.14
C SER A 326 16.27 3.77 27.62
N THR A 327 17.51 3.51 28.04
CA THR A 327 18.00 3.52 29.43
C THR A 327 19.35 4.26 29.46
N PHE A 328 19.59 5.09 30.49
CA PHE A 328 20.73 6.02 30.51
C PHE A 328 21.70 5.81 31.68
N ASP A 329 21.45 4.81 32.53
CA ASP A 329 22.16 4.58 33.80
C ASP A 329 23.62 4.13 33.64
N ARG A 330 24.03 3.76 32.41
CA ARG A 330 25.38 3.28 32.06
C ARG A 330 25.82 3.86 30.71
N PRO A 331 26.63 4.93 30.69
CA PRO A 331 27.21 5.49 29.47
C PRO A 331 28.10 4.49 28.70
N ASP A 332 28.84 3.63 29.41
CA ASP A 332 29.82 2.71 28.81
C ASP A 332 29.22 1.63 27.87
N LEU A 333 27.90 1.54 27.80
CA LEU A 333 27.15 0.54 27.02
C LEU A 333 26.36 1.14 25.85
N VAL A 334 26.42 2.45 25.62
CA VAL A 334 25.62 3.12 24.58
C VAL A 334 26.53 3.65 23.47
N ASN A 335 26.35 3.13 22.25
CA ASN A 335 27.04 3.66 21.08
C ASN A 335 26.43 5.02 20.69
N LEU A 336 27.22 6.09 20.79
CA LEU A 336 26.82 7.44 20.37
C LEU A 336 27.05 7.63 18.87
N GLY A 337 26.08 8.24 18.18
CA GLY A 337 26.20 8.57 16.76
C GLY A 337 27.10 9.78 16.52
N HIS A 338 27.74 9.84 15.35
CA HIS A 338 28.61 10.96 14.94
C HIS A 338 28.18 11.62 13.63
N CYS A 339 28.29 12.94 13.57
CA CYS A 339 28.00 13.78 12.41
C CYS A 339 28.89 15.05 12.44
N GLU A 340 29.45 15.49 11.33
CA GLU A 340 30.33 16.67 11.30
C GLU A 340 29.56 17.99 11.48
N LEU A 341 28.35 18.10 10.92
CA LEU A 341 27.53 19.30 10.95
C LEU A 341 26.04 18.98 11.02
N ILE A 342 25.34 19.58 11.99
CA ILE A 342 23.87 19.63 12.04
C ILE A 342 23.45 21.09 11.88
N GLU A 343 22.55 21.40 10.94
CA GLU A 343 21.97 22.74 10.79
C GLU A 343 20.51 22.76 10.31
N GLU A 344 19.76 23.78 10.74
CA GLU A 344 18.39 24.07 10.28
C GLU A 344 18.43 24.72 8.88
N VAL A 345 18.03 23.97 7.85
CA VAL A 345 17.94 24.42 6.45
C VAL A 345 16.48 24.71 6.07
N MET A 346 16.25 25.66 5.16
CA MET A 346 14.91 25.89 4.60
C MET A 346 14.80 25.32 3.19
N ILE A 347 13.82 24.44 2.95
CA ILE A 347 13.60 23.79 1.65
C ILE A 347 12.19 24.12 1.16
N GLY A 348 12.10 25.17 0.34
CA GLY A 348 10.81 25.80 0.02
C GLY A 348 10.41 26.73 1.16
N GLU A 349 9.26 26.47 1.79
CA GLU A 349 8.76 27.24 2.93
C GLU A 349 9.02 26.54 4.28
N ASP A 350 9.32 25.24 4.25
CA ASP A 350 9.54 24.41 5.44
C ASP A 350 10.98 24.47 5.95
N LYS A 351 11.14 24.29 7.26
CA LYS A 351 12.43 24.17 7.96
C LYS A 351 12.68 22.71 8.31
N LEU A 352 13.82 22.20 7.88
CA LEU A 352 14.23 20.81 8.03
C LEU A 352 15.62 20.77 8.69
N ILE A 353 15.98 19.66 9.32
CA ILE A 353 17.30 19.50 9.95
C ILE A 353 18.18 18.69 9.02
N LYS A 354 19.27 19.29 8.53
CA LYS A 354 20.28 18.60 7.72
C LYS A 354 21.44 18.13 8.60
N PHE A 355 21.82 16.88 8.41
CA PHE A 355 22.99 16.20 8.99
C PHE A 355 24.00 15.97 7.86
N SER A 356 25.23 16.48 7.99
CA SER A 356 26.29 16.41 6.97
C SER A 356 27.58 15.84 7.55
N GLY A 357 28.35 15.10 6.74
CA GLY A 357 29.56 14.40 7.21
C GLY A 357 29.21 13.27 8.17
N VAL A 358 28.51 12.25 7.66
CA VAL A 358 27.88 11.19 8.45
C VAL A 358 28.73 9.92 8.47
N ALA A 359 28.81 9.23 9.61
CA ALA A 359 29.82 8.21 9.84
C ALA A 359 29.59 6.87 9.11
N ALA A 360 28.32 6.45 8.93
CA ALA A 360 27.98 5.14 8.35
C ALA A 360 27.26 5.26 7.00
N GLY A 361 26.30 6.20 6.90
CA GLY A 361 25.64 6.55 5.63
C GLY A 361 24.73 5.47 5.02
N GLU A 362 24.18 4.55 5.83
CA GLU A 362 23.45 3.36 5.36
C GLU A 362 21.93 3.59 5.15
N ALA A 363 21.47 4.79 5.51
CA ALA A 363 20.20 5.38 5.12
C ALA A 363 20.45 6.77 4.52
N CYS A 364 19.53 7.27 3.71
CA CYS A 364 19.72 8.53 2.97
C CYS A 364 18.39 9.26 2.70
N THR A 365 18.48 10.54 2.33
CA THR A 365 17.29 11.35 2.01
C THR A 365 17.32 11.86 0.57
N VAL A 366 16.26 11.58 -0.17
CA VAL A 366 15.97 12.20 -1.47
C VAL A 366 14.98 13.34 -1.27
N VAL A 367 15.35 14.55 -1.68
CA VAL A 367 14.43 15.69 -1.76
C VAL A 367 13.86 15.75 -3.17
N LEU A 368 12.55 15.57 -3.32
CA LEU A 368 11.83 15.75 -4.58
C LEU A 368 11.21 17.14 -4.67
N ARG A 369 11.46 17.82 -5.79
CA ARG A 369 10.96 19.16 -6.15
C ARG A 369 10.08 19.08 -7.39
N GLY A 370 9.12 19.99 -7.51
CA GLY A 370 8.26 20.07 -8.69
C GLY A 370 7.15 21.11 -8.57
N SER A 371 6.54 21.46 -9.71
CA SER A 371 5.66 22.63 -9.80
C SER A 371 4.25 22.44 -9.22
N THR A 372 3.78 21.20 -9.07
CA THR A 372 2.44 20.87 -8.53
C THR A 372 2.50 19.59 -7.69
N ASN A 373 1.58 19.44 -6.74
CA ASN A 373 1.50 18.24 -5.89
C ASN A 373 1.45 16.96 -6.75
N GLN A 374 0.54 16.90 -7.72
CA GLN A 374 0.36 15.72 -8.59
C GLN A 374 1.63 15.32 -9.35
N MET A 375 2.46 16.30 -9.73
CA MET A 375 3.73 16.04 -10.41
C MET A 375 4.78 15.46 -9.46
N VAL A 376 4.76 15.86 -8.18
CA VAL A 376 5.68 15.34 -7.16
C VAL A 376 5.19 14.00 -6.57
N ASP A 377 3.88 13.82 -6.38
CA ASP A 377 3.25 12.56 -5.93
C ASP A 377 3.43 11.42 -6.95
N GLU A 378 3.51 11.74 -8.24
CA GLU A 378 3.84 10.78 -9.31
C GLU A 378 5.35 10.61 -9.51
N ALA A 379 6.17 11.65 -9.23
CA ALA A 379 7.63 11.52 -9.19
C ALA A 379 8.10 10.62 -8.04
N GLU A 380 7.47 10.72 -6.87
CA GLU A 380 7.67 9.86 -5.71
C GLU A 380 7.44 8.39 -6.04
N ARG A 381 6.32 8.07 -6.70
CA ARG A 381 6.00 6.71 -7.21
C ARG A 381 7.01 6.27 -8.27
N SER A 382 7.24 7.11 -9.28
CA SER A 382 8.18 6.82 -10.36
C SER A 382 9.58 6.47 -9.84
N LEU A 383 10.04 7.16 -8.79
CA LEU A 383 11.29 6.88 -8.10
C LEU A 383 11.21 5.63 -7.21
N HIS A 384 10.14 5.46 -6.41
CA HIS A 384 9.93 4.27 -5.59
C HIS A 384 10.02 2.97 -6.41
N ASP A 385 9.39 2.94 -7.57
CA ASP A 385 9.39 1.78 -8.47
C ASP A 385 10.81 1.48 -8.97
N ALA A 386 11.57 2.51 -9.35
CA ALA A 386 12.97 2.36 -9.75
C ALA A 386 13.85 1.86 -8.58
N LEU A 387 13.70 2.44 -7.38
CA LEU A 387 14.39 1.99 -6.17
C LEU A 387 14.05 0.52 -5.81
N SER A 388 12.80 0.12 -6.04
CA SER A 388 12.33 -1.25 -5.83
C SER A 388 13.02 -2.25 -6.76
N VAL A 389 12.99 -2.02 -8.08
CA VAL A 389 13.67 -2.91 -9.05
C VAL A 389 15.18 -2.96 -8.79
N LEU A 390 15.80 -1.82 -8.47
CA LEU A 390 17.22 -1.74 -8.14
C LEU A 390 17.58 -2.54 -6.89
N SER A 391 16.86 -2.35 -5.78
CA SER A 391 17.13 -3.06 -4.51
C SER A 391 16.92 -4.58 -4.65
N GLN A 392 15.90 -5.02 -5.41
CA GLN A 392 15.72 -6.43 -5.72
C GLN A 392 16.81 -6.96 -6.67
N THR A 393 17.35 -6.14 -7.56
CA THR A 393 18.47 -6.51 -8.46
C THR A 393 19.81 -6.58 -7.73
N VAL A 394 19.98 -5.90 -6.58
CA VAL A 394 21.13 -6.13 -5.68
C VAL A 394 21.07 -7.52 -5.01
N LYS A 395 19.89 -8.13 -4.88
CA LYS A 395 19.71 -9.54 -4.43
C LYS A 395 19.73 -10.56 -5.57
N GLU A 396 19.16 -10.24 -6.73
CA GLU A 396 19.08 -11.09 -7.91
C GLU A 396 19.75 -10.33 -9.07
N THR A 397 21.07 -10.50 -9.18
CA THR A 397 21.98 -9.69 -10.02
C THR A 397 21.84 -9.95 -11.53
N ARG A 398 21.05 -10.97 -11.90
CA ARG A 398 20.78 -11.35 -13.28
C ARG A 398 19.92 -10.28 -13.98
N THR A 399 20.37 -9.88 -15.16
CA THR A 399 19.68 -8.92 -16.05
C THR A 399 19.24 -9.62 -17.34
N VAL A 400 18.20 -9.07 -17.98
CA VAL A 400 17.65 -9.53 -19.27
C VAL A 400 17.39 -8.34 -20.18
N LEU A 401 17.23 -8.58 -21.49
CA LEU A 401 17.03 -7.52 -22.48
C LEU A 401 15.55 -7.12 -22.58
N GLY A 402 15.28 -5.82 -22.49
CA GLY A 402 13.92 -5.28 -22.47
C GLY A 402 13.33 -5.06 -23.87
N GLY A 403 12.42 -4.08 -24.00
CA GLY A 403 11.91 -3.62 -25.30
C GLY A 403 11.21 -4.71 -26.13
N GLY A 404 10.58 -5.69 -25.48
CA GLY A 404 9.94 -6.83 -26.14
C GLY A 404 10.88 -7.99 -26.54
N CYS A 405 12.20 -7.84 -26.33
CA CYS A 405 13.20 -8.85 -26.68
C CYS A 405 13.01 -10.14 -25.86
N SER A 406 12.87 -10.01 -24.54
CA SER A 406 12.61 -11.15 -23.65
C SER A 406 11.32 -11.89 -24.00
N GLU A 407 10.25 -11.15 -24.29
CA GLU A 407 8.93 -11.68 -24.62
C GLU A 407 8.92 -12.42 -25.97
N MET A 408 9.63 -11.89 -26.99
CA MET A 408 9.79 -12.57 -28.27
C MET A 408 10.67 -13.82 -28.14
N LEU A 409 11.77 -13.76 -27.40
CA LEU A 409 12.66 -14.90 -27.13
C LEU A 409 11.90 -16.04 -26.45
N MET A 410 11.09 -15.72 -25.43
CA MET A 410 10.20 -16.68 -24.77
C MET A 410 9.14 -17.24 -25.74
N SER A 411 8.54 -16.40 -26.59
CA SER A 411 7.57 -16.84 -27.60
C SER A 411 8.17 -17.80 -28.63
N CYS A 412 9.39 -17.56 -29.09
CA CYS A 412 10.08 -18.46 -30.02
C CYS A 412 10.43 -19.81 -29.35
N ALA A 413 10.88 -19.81 -28.09
CA ALA A 413 11.11 -21.05 -27.34
C ALA A 413 9.81 -21.86 -27.09
N VAL A 414 8.69 -21.17 -26.88
CA VAL A 414 7.36 -21.82 -26.79
C VAL A 414 6.95 -22.42 -28.13
N ASP A 415 7.09 -21.68 -29.24
CA ASP A 415 6.80 -22.18 -30.60
C ASP A 415 7.71 -23.37 -31.01
N GLU A 416 8.90 -23.53 -30.43
CA GLU A 416 9.73 -24.72 -30.57
C GLU A 416 9.21 -25.92 -29.74
N GLU A 417 8.78 -25.70 -28.50
CA GLU A 417 8.26 -26.76 -27.63
C GLU A 417 6.90 -27.28 -28.14
N VAL A 418 6.07 -26.41 -28.74
CA VAL A 418 4.83 -26.75 -29.46
C VAL A 418 5.05 -27.92 -30.45
N ARG A 419 6.21 -27.98 -31.13
CA ARG A 419 6.55 -29.03 -32.11
C ARG A 419 6.73 -30.42 -31.48
N LYS A 420 6.95 -30.49 -30.17
CA LYS A 420 7.20 -31.72 -29.39
C LYS A 420 5.93 -32.19 -28.67
N VAL A 421 5.07 -31.24 -28.27
CA VAL A 421 3.77 -31.50 -27.63
C VAL A 421 2.78 -32.12 -28.62
N LYS A 422 1.99 -33.11 -28.17
CA LYS A 422 1.01 -33.82 -29.01
C LYS A 422 -0.44 -33.50 -28.64
N GLY A 423 -1.30 -33.43 -29.64
CA GLY A 423 -2.75 -33.23 -29.48
C GLY A 423 -3.13 -31.81 -29.05
N LYS A 424 -4.36 -31.65 -28.50
CA LYS A 424 -4.97 -30.34 -28.19
C LYS A 424 -4.11 -29.43 -27.29
N LYS A 425 -3.20 -29.99 -26.47
CA LYS A 425 -2.28 -29.21 -25.62
C LYS A 425 -1.32 -28.33 -26.42
N ALA A 426 -0.93 -28.76 -27.63
CA ALA A 426 -0.02 -27.98 -28.49
C ALA A 426 -0.65 -26.66 -28.94
N ILE A 427 -1.96 -26.66 -29.21
CA ILE A 427 -2.74 -25.45 -29.60
C ILE A 427 -2.79 -24.45 -28.42
N ALA A 428 -2.88 -24.96 -27.19
CA ALA A 428 -2.80 -24.13 -25.98
C ALA A 428 -1.37 -23.61 -25.73
N CYS A 429 -0.33 -24.39 -26.04
CA CYS A 429 1.05 -23.89 -25.99
C CYS A 429 1.28 -22.76 -27.02
N GLU A 430 0.78 -22.92 -28.25
CA GLU A 430 0.87 -21.90 -29.31
C GLU A 430 0.14 -20.60 -28.90
N ALA A 431 -1.05 -20.72 -28.29
CA ALA A 431 -1.82 -19.62 -27.73
C ALA A 431 -1.04 -18.83 -26.65
N PHE A 432 -0.29 -19.51 -25.77
CA PHE A 432 0.60 -18.85 -24.80
C PHE A 432 1.70 -18.03 -25.52
N GLY A 433 2.29 -18.58 -26.59
CA GLY A 433 3.23 -17.85 -27.45
C GLY A 433 2.59 -16.65 -28.17
N ARG A 434 1.33 -16.75 -28.59
CA ARG A 434 0.56 -15.62 -29.17
C ARG A 434 0.21 -14.55 -28.12
N ALA A 435 -0.03 -14.91 -26.86
CA ALA A 435 -0.24 -13.97 -25.77
C ALA A 435 1.06 -13.22 -25.39
N LEU A 436 2.21 -13.91 -25.29
CA LEU A 436 3.51 -13.27 -25.07
C LEU A 436 3.81 -12.20 -26.13
N ARG A 437 3.50 -12.48 -27.39
CA ARG A 437 3.67 -11.53 -28.51
C ARG A 437 2.81 -10.28 -28.41
N GLN A 438 1.73 -10.26 -27.63
CA GLN A 438 0.92 -9.04 -27.48
C GLN A 438 1.63 -7.94 -26.71
N ILE A 439 2.60 -8.26 -25.84
CA ILE A 439 3.36 -7.26 -25.07
C ILE A 439 4.13 -6.31 -26.01
N PRO A 440 4.97 -6.79 -26.95
CA PRO A 440 5.58 -5.92 -27.96
C PRO A 440 4.57 -5.31 -28.96
N THR A 441 3.43 -5.96 -29.25
CA THR A 441 2.36 -5.34 -30.06
C THR A 441 1.84 -4.07 -29.39
N ILE A 442 1.45 -4.16 -28.12
CA ILE A 442 0.89 -3.04 -27.35
C ILE A 442 1.94 -1.95 -27.12
N LEU A 443 3.23 -2.32 -26.98
CA LEU A 443 4.34 -1.37 -26.93
C LEU A 443 4.40 -0.50 -28.21
N ALA A 444 4.25 -1.12 -29.39
CA ALA A 444 4.23 -0.45 -30.69
C ALA A 444 2.92 0.32 -30.94
N ASP A 445 1.76 -0.23 -30.54
CA ASP A 445 0.45 0.42 -30.64
C ASP A 445 0.43 1.75 -29.85
N ASN A 446 0.95 1.74 -28.61
CA ASN A 446 1.01 2.95 -27.76
C ASN A 446 1.93 4.05 -28.33
N ALA A 447 2.90 3.68 -29.18
CA ALA A 447 3.75 4.65 -29.90
C ALA A 447 3.14 5.12 -31.24
N GLY A 448 2.04 4.52 -31.69
CA GLY A 448 1.37 4.88 -32.94
C GLY A 448 2.05 4.33 -34.21
N TYR A 449 2.89 3.30 -34.09
CA TYR A 449 3.53 2.63 -35.23
C TYR A 449 2.71 1.43 -35.72
N ASP A 450 3.04 0.89 -36.90
CA ASP A 450 2.48 -0.40 -37.35
C ASP A 450 3.08 -1.54 -36.51
N SER A 451 2.38 -1.88 -35.43
CA SER A 451 2.71 -2.98 -34.53
C SER A 451 2.71 -4.34 -35.23
N SER A 452 1.90 -4.52 -36.28
CA SER A 452 1.79 -5.79 -36.99
C SER A 452 3.05 -6.09 -37.81
N ASP A 453 3.57 -5.09 -38.52
CA ASP A 453 4.82 -5.18 -39.28
C ASP A 453 6.04 -5.22 -38.34
N LEU A 454 6.11 -4.34 -37.33
CA LEU A 454 7.23 -4.33 -36.38
C LEU A 454 7.37 -5.65 -35.60
N VAL A 455 6.26 -6.21 -35.09
CA VAL A 455 6.30 -7.50 -34.35
C VAL A 455 6.57 -8.68 -35.30
N ALA A 456 6.13 -8.61 -36.57
CA ALA A 456 6.47 -9.62 -37.57
C ALA A 456 7.97 -9.60 -37.92
N ARG A 457 8.55 -8.41 -38.17
CA ARG A 457 9.99 -8.23 -38.41
C ARG A 457 10.82 -8.65 -37.18
N LEU A 458 10.37 -8.33 -35.96
CA LEU A 458 11.04 -8.71 -34.71
C LEU A 458 11.08 -10.24 -34.54
N ARG A 459 9.95 -10.91 -34.84
CA ARG A 459 9.85 -12.38 -34.81
C ARG A 459 10.78 -13.04 -35.84
N ALA A 460 10.94 -12.44 -37.02
CA ALA A 460 11.88 -12.93 -38.03
C ALA A 460 13.33 -12.86 -37.52
N ALA A 461 13.76 -11.72 -36.99
CA ALA A 461 15.10 -11.54 -36.43
C ALA A 461 15.43 -12.57 -35.32
N HIS A 462 14.48 -12.84 -34.42
CA HIS A 462 14.64 -13.87 -33.38
C HIS A 462 14.77 -15.29 -33.95
N TYR A 463 14.02 -15.65 -35.01
CA TYR A 463 14.21 -16.94 -35.69
C TYR A 463 15.51 -17.05 -36.50
N GLU A 464 16.06 -15.93 -36.97
CA GLU A 464 17.40 -15.86 -37.56
C GLU A 464 18.53 -15.96 -36.52
N GLY A 465 18.19 -15.99 -35.22
CA GLY A 465 19.13 -16.13 -34.12
C GLY A 465 19.59 -14.82 -33.49
N GLN A 466 18.99 -13.68 -33.88
CA GLN A 466 19.29 -12.35 -33.31
C GLN A 466 18.57 -12.18 -31.95
N SER A 467 19.03 -12.91 -30.94
CA SER A 467 18.41 -12.99 -29.61
C SER A 467 18.52 -11.72 -28.76
N ASP A 468 19.17 -10.67 -29.27
CA ASP A 468 19.30 -9.34 -28.67
C ASP A 468 18.45 -8.26 -29.37
N ALA A 469 17.70 -8.63 -30.42
CA ALA A 469 16.80 -7.74 -31.14
C ALA A 469 15.56 -7.38 -30.31
N GLY A 470 15.20 -6.09 -30.27
CA GLY A 470 13.97 -5.57 -29.67
C GLY A 470 13.45 -4.35 -30.41
N LEU A 471 12.36 -3.75 -29.92
CA LEU A 471 11.74 -2.59 -30.54
C LEU A 471 12.46 -1.29 -30.15
N ASP A 472 12.93 -0.55 -31.14
CA ASP A 472 13.36 0.84 -30.97
C ASP A 472 12.13 1.76 -31.08
N MET A 473 11.82 2.42 -29.96
CA MET A 473 10.64 3.26 -29.78
C MET A 473 10.89 4.76 -30.10
N GLU A 474 12.09 5.10 -30.57
CA GLU A 474 12.48 6.44 -31.01
C GLU A 474 12.60 6.47 -32.55
N GLU A 475 13.28 5.50 -33.15
CA GLU A 475 13.47 5.37 -34.61
C GLU A 475 12.43 4.49 -35.33
N ALA A 476 11.50 3.84 -34.61
CA ALA A 476 10.49 2.92 -35.16
C ALA A 476 11.08 1.73 -35.94
N THR A 477 12.19 1.16 -35.45
CA THR A 477 12.89 0.03 -36.08
C THR A 477 13.18 -1.09 -35.08
N ILE A 478 13.94 -2.10 -35.51
CA ILE A 478 14.42 -3.17 -34.65
C ILE A 478 15.91 -2.98 -34.44
N ALA A 479 16.31 -2.92 -33.18
CA ALA A 479 17.67 -2.62 -32.76
C ALA A 479 18.16 -3.64 -31.72
N SER A 480 19.47 -3.68 -31.54
CA SER A 480 20.09 -4.46 -30.45
C SER A 480 19.83 -3.75 -29.12
N MET A 481 18.98 -4.33 -28.27
CA MET A 481 18.67 -3.78 -26.94
C MET A 481 19.91 -3.66 -26.06
N ARG A 482 20.89 -4.55 -26.26
CA ARG A 482 22.21 -4.52 -25.59
C ARG A 482 23.03 -3.29 -25.99
N LYS A 483 22.88 -2.76 -27.21
CA LYS A 483 23.56 -1.54 -27.67
C LYS A 483 22.85 -0.26 -27.24
N LEU A 484 21.52 -0.28 -27.11
CA LEU A 484 20.72 0.86 -26.64
C LEU A 484 20.70 1.01 -25.11
N GLY A 485 21.22 0.01 -24.37
CA GLY A 485 21.20 -0.01 -22.90
C GLY A 485 19.79 -0.22 -22.34
N ILE A 486 18.97 -1.04 -23.00
CA ILE A 486 17.60 -1.37 -22.58
C ILE A 486 17.63 -2.73 -21.88
N THR A 487 17.86 -2.70 -20.58
CA THR A 487 17.92 -3.88 -19.69
C THR A 487 16.82 -3.81 -18.63
N GLU A 488 16.33 -4.99 -18.23
CA GLU A 488 15.35 -5.17 -17.16
C GLU A 488 15.85 -6.25 -16.19
N SER A 489 15.35 -6.26 -14.96
CA SER A 489 15.72 -7.27 -13.96
C SER A 489 15.21 -8.67 -14.37
N TYR A 490 16.01 -9.72 -14.14
CA TYR A 490 15.54 -11.10 -14.33
C TYR A 490 14.39 -11.43 -13.38
N LYS A 491 14.41 -10.95 -12.11
CA LYS A 491 13.31 -11.15 -11.14
C LYS A 491 11.99 -10.64 -11.71
N LEU A 492 12.01 -9.43 -12.31
CA LEU A 492 10.86 -8.76 -12.92
C LEU A 492 10.20 -9.61 -14.01
N LYS A 493 10.93 -9.96 -15.08
CA LYS A 493 10.37 -10.76 -16.19
C LYS A 493 9.92 -12.15 -15.74
N ARG A 494 10.68 -12.80 -14.85
CA ARG A 494 10.33 -14.11 -14.26
C ARG A 494 9.01 -14.03 -13.50
N GLN A 495 8.83 -13.03 -12.64
CA GLN A 495 7.63 -12.89 -11.81
C GLN A 495 6.40 -12.56 -12.66
N VAL A 496 6.51 -11.66 -13.64
CA VAL A 496 5.44 -11.34 -14.59
C VAL A 496 4.92 -12.61 -15.30
N VAL A 497 5.82 -13.50 -15.74
CA VAL A 497 5.42 -14.76 -16.41
C VAL A 497 4.84 -15.79 -15.44
N LEU A 498 5.33 -15.85 -14.20
CA LEU A 498 4.76 -16.71 -13.15
C LEU A 498 3.35 -16.26 -12.78
N SER A 499 3.22 -15.05 -12.23
CA SER A 499 1.98 -14.53 -11.65
C SER A 499 0.86 -14.37 -12.68
N ALA A 500 1.16 -14.00 -13.94
CA ALA A 500 0.15 -13.93 -14.99
C ALA A 500 -0.39 -15.32 -15.39
N SER A 501 0.48 -16.33 -15.41
CA SER A 501 0.07 -17.71 -15.70
C SER A 501 -0.80 -18.28 -14.58
N GLU A 502 -0.41 -18.06 -13.32
CA GLU A 502 -1.19 -18.47 -12.15
C GLU A 502 -2.57 -17.80 -12.12
N ALA A 503 -2.64 -16.50 -12.40
CA ALA A 503 -3.90 -15.77 -12.52
C ALA A 503 -4.81 -16.34 -13.62
N ALA A 504 -4.25 -16.61 -14.81
CA ALA A 504 -4.98 -17.23 -15.91
C ALA A 504 -5.46 -18.65 -15.56
N GLU A 505 -4.65 -19.46 -14.88
CA GLU A 505 -5.06 -20.78 -14.40
C GLU A 505 -6.17 -20.75 -13.36
N MET A 506 -6.10 -19.83 -12.39
CA MET A 506 -7.14 -19.65 -11.39
C MET A 506 -8.49 -19.33 -12.04
N ILE A 507 -8.48 -18.38 -12.99
CA ILE A 507 -9.69 -17.94 -13.68
C ILE A 507 -10.23 -19.02 -14.65
N LEU A 508 -9.36 -19.73 -15.38
CA LEU A 508 -9.77 -20.80 -16.31
C LEU A 508 -10.38 -22.04 -15.61
N ARG A 509 -10.19 -22.17 -14.30
CA ARG A 509 -10.76 -23.25 -13.49
C ARG A 509 -12.09 -22.89 -12.82
N VAL A 510 -12.61 -21.67 -13.01
CA VAL A 510 -13.94 -21.26 -12.54
C VAL A 510 -15.02 -21.76 -13.51
N ASP A 511 -16.00 -22.49 -12.98
CA ASP A 511 -17.18 -22.95 -13.71
C ASP A 511 -18.52 -22.50 -13.11
N ASP A 512 -18.55 -21.91 -11.92
CA ASP A 512 -19.75 -21.29 -11.33
C ASP A 512 -19.36 -20.06 -10.49
N ILE A 513 -20.14 -18.98 -10.55
CA ILE A 513 -19.95 -17.77 -9.74
C ILE A 513 -21.18 -17.55 -8.87
N LEU A 514 -21.02 -17.81 -7.57
CA LEU A 514 -22.06 -17.65 -6.57
C LEU A 514 -21.88 -16.35 -5.79
N ARG A 515 -22.84 -15.42 -5.92
CA ARG A 515 -22.87 -14.16 -5.16
C ARG A 515 -23.94 -14.25 -4.08
N ALA A 516 -23.50 -14.24 -2.82
CA ALA A 516 -24.41 -14.13 -1.68
C ALA A 516 -25.17 -12.79 -1.69
N THR A 517 -26.37 -12.78 -1.10
CA THR A 517 -27.16 -11.54 -0.92
C THR A 517 -26.32 -10.45 -0.23
N PRO A 518 -26.20 -9.25 -0.81
CA PRO A 518 -25.43 -8.17 -0.20
C PRO A 518 -26.04 -7.80 1.16
N ARG A 519 -25.18 -7.58 2.16
CA ARG A 519 -25.63 -7.14 3.49
C ARG A 519 -26.31 -5.79 3.35
N LYS A 520 -27.64 -5.78 3.50
CA LYS A 520 -28.41 -4.53 3.63
C LYS A 520 -27.90 -3.79 4.86
N LEU A 521 -27.27 -2.64 4.63
CA LEU A 521 -26.89 -1.71 5.70
C LEU A 521 -28.16 -1.35 6.46
N THR A 522 -28.31 -1.93 7.66
CA THR A 522 -29.40 -1.60 8.55
C THR A 522 -29.20 -0.18 9.04
N THR A 523 -29.94 0.76 8.46
CA THR A 523 -30.01 2.15 8.91
C THR A 523 -30.67 2.18 10.30
N PHE A 524 -29.87 1.91 11.33
CA PHE A 524 -30.26 1.93 12.75
C PHE A 524 -30.42 3.35 13.30
N PHE A 525 -30.76 4.29 12.42
CA PHE A 525 -31.15 5.67 12.72
C PHE A 525 -32.55 5.92 12.16
N ALA A 526 -33.36 6.68 12.89
CA ALA A 526 -34.72 7.09 12.52
C ALA A 526 -35.84 6.01 12.54
N ARG A 527 -35.83 5.08 13.51
CA ARG A 527 -37.09 4.42 13.98
C ARG A 527 -37.33 4.50 15.48
N ASP A 528 -36.37 4.18 16.33
CA ASP A 528 -36.61 4.11 17.78
C ASP A 528 -36.86 5.48 18.45
N THR A 529 -36.39 6.56 17.83
CA THR A 529 -36.64 7.94 18.28
C THR A 529 -38.08 8.42 18.11
N MET A 530 -38.94 7.72 17.36
CA MET A 530 -40.38 8.07 17.26
C MET A 530 -41.27 7.43 18.34
N PHE A 531 -40.83 6.36 19.00
CA PHE A 531 -41.63 5.71 20.05
C PHE A 531 -41.35 6.25 21.47
N ALA A 532 -40.14 6.75 21.74
CA ALA A 532 -39.79 7.35 23.03
C ALA A 532 -40.65 8.60 23.36
N THR A 533 -40.87 9.48 22.38
CA THR A 533 -41.51 10.80 22.59
C THR A 533 -43.01 10.74 22.87
N ARG A 534 -43.67 9.59 22.67
CA ARG A 534 -45.13 9.45 22.86
C ARG A 534 -45.55 8.90 24.24
N ARG A 535 -44.61 8.56 25.13
CA ARG A 535 -44.91 7.95 26.45
C ARG A 535 -44.72 8.85 27.67
N VAL A 536 -44.24 10.09 27.48
CA VAL A 536 -43.89 11.02 28.59
C VAL A 536 -45.01 12.03 28.92
N LEU A 537 -45.95 12.28 28.00
CA LEU A 537 -47.02 13.28 28.15
C LEU A 537 -48.31 12.77 28.81
N ALA A 538 -48.24 11.66 29.57
CA ALA A 538 -49.42 11.02 30.14
C ALA A 538 -49.23 10.52 31.58
N HIS A 539 -48.62 11.33 32.47
CA HIS A 539 -48.86 11.31 33.93
C HIS A 539 -48.13 12.47 34.65
N GLN A 540 -48.85 13.57 34.94
CA GLN A 540 -48.57 14.44 36.10
C GLN A 540 -49.90 14.97 36.68
N PRO A 541 -50.10 14.95 38.01
CA PRO A 541 -51.31 15.47 38.65
C PRO A 541 -51.25 16.98 38.90
N LEU A 542 -52.40 17.59 39.20
CA LEU A 542 -52.49 19.00 39.59
C LEU A 542 -51.82 19.26 40.95
N ILE A 543 -51.23 20.45 41.11
CA ILE A 543 -51.41 21.32 42.29
C ILE A 543 -51.04 22.77 41.93
N LYS A 544 -51.62 23.75 42.65
CA LYS A 544 -51.56 25.20 42.38
C LYS A 544 -50.39 25.86 43.13
N PHE A 545 -49.84 26.99 42.65
CA PHE A 545 -49.97 28.31 43.31
C PHE A 545 -49.44 29.52 42.48
N LEU A 546 -49.64 30.72 43.03
CA LEU A 546 -49.42 32.10 42.53
C LEU A 546 -48.04 32.40 41.85
N GLY A 547 -47.86 33.43 41.00
CA GLY A 547 -48.83 34.34 40.37
C GLY A 547 -48.34 35.80 40.10
N LYS A 548 -49.08 36.53 39.25
CA LYS A 548 -49.07 38.00 38.96
C LYS A 548 -47.97 38.64 38.06
N ARG A 549 -48.46 39.55 37.19
CA ARG A 549 -47.82 40.65 36.41
C ARG A 549 -46.84 40.21 35.27
N SER A 550 -46.94 40.60 33.99
CA SER A 550 -47.54 41.73 33.21
C SER A 550 -46.59 42.90 32.90
N TRP A 551 -46.15 43.06 31.64
CA TRP A 551 -46.59 44.10 30.69
C TRP A 551 -46.01 43.80 29.26
N PRO A 552 -46.49 44.44 28.17
CA PRO A 552 -46.18 44.04 26.77
C PRO A 552 -45.50 45.15 25.93
N SER A 553 -45.10 44.84 24.67
CA SER A 553 -45.47 45.59 23.44
C SER A 553 -44.67 45.16 22.18
N THR A 554 -45.13 45.61 21.01
CA THR A 554 -44.71 45.33 19.62
C THR A 554 -44.10 46.63 18.99
N PRO A 555 -43.97 46.90 17.66
CA PRO A 555 -44.27 46.12 16.42
C PRO A 555 -43.27 46.23 15.25
N GLU A 556 -43.56 45.53 14.14
CA GLU A 556 -43.63 45.97 12.71
C GLU A 556 -43.61 44.70 11.79
N ALA A 557 -44.56 44.44 10.87
CA ALA A 557 -44.85 45.06 9.56
C ALA A 557 -43.77 44.76 8.50
N ALA A 558 -44.03 44.37 7.23
CA ALA A 558 -45.22 43.91 6.47
C ALA A 558 -44.71 43.13 5.19
N GLN A 559 -45.44 42.59 4.20
CA GLN A 559 -46.86 42.44 3.82
C GLN A 559 -46.96 41.36 2.68
N GLY A 560 -48.16 40.97 2.20
CA GLY A 560 -48.35 40.41 0.83
C GLY A 560 -49.18 39.10 0.66
N HIS A 561 -50.23 39.17 -0.18
CA HIS A 561 -51.15 38.09 -0.63
C HIS A 561 -51.88 38.59 -1.90
N PRO A 562 -52.78 37.84 -2.61
CA PRO A 562 -53.20 36.42 -2.52
C PRO A 562 -53.25 35.67 -3.89
N ALA A 563 -53.59 34.36 -3.91
CA ALA A 563 -54.42 33.68 -4.95
C ALA A 563 -54.65 32.17 -4.63
N ALA A 564 -55.71 31.57 -5.20
CA ALA A 564 -56.14 30.15 -5.09
C ALA A 564 -57.04 29.80 -6.32
N PRO A 565 -57.77 28.65 -6.46
CA PRO A 565 -57.88 27.44 -5.61
C PRO A 565 -58.00 26.06 -6.35
N ALA A 566 -58.28 25.01 -5.56
CA ALA A 566 -59.22 23.88 -5.81
C ALA A 566 -58.82 22.58 -6.57
N GLY A 567 -59.07 21.44 -5.90
CA GLY A 567 -59.98 20.40 -6.41
C GLY A 567 -59.45 18.97 -6.67
N PHE A 568 -59.72 18.00 -5.78
CA PHE A 568 -60.71 16.89 -5.99
C PHE A 568 -60.83 15.93 -4.79
N GLN A 569 -61.91 15.13 -4.75
CA GLN A 569 -62.17 14.06 -3.76
C GLN A 569 -62.48 12.72 -4.46
N LYS A 570 -62.23 11.59 -3.76
CA LYS A 570 -63.13 10.41 -3.69
C LYS A 570 -62.72 9.44 -2.56
N THR A 571 -63.62 8.51 -2.21
CA THR A 571 -63.64 7.75 -0.95
C THR A 571 -64.16 6.30 -1.13
N PHE A 572 -64.27 5.54 -0.02
CA PHE A 572 -64.77 4.14 0.11
C PHE A 572 -63.79 3.04 -0.39
N SER A 573 -63.78 1.78 0.06
CA SER A 573 -64.22 1.01 1.28
C SER A 573 -64.01 -0.50 0.96
N ALA A 574 -63.92 -1.52 1.84
CA ALA A 574 -63.69 -1.71 3.29
C ALA A 574 -63.56 -3.26 3.55
N SER A 575 -63.66 -3.71 4.80
CA SER A 575 -63.96 -5.10 5.28
C SER A 575 -62.80 -6.05 5.69
N SER A 576 -63.17 -7.03 6.52
CA SER A 576 -62.43 -8.07 7.29
C SER A 576 -63.51 -9.10 7.77
N PRO A 577 -63.37 -10.03 8.77
CA PRO A 577 -62.23 -10.45 9.64
C PRO A 577 -62.16 -12.00 9.94
N LEU A 578 -61.46 -12.42 11.04
CA LEU A 578 -61.60 -13.70 11.82
C LEU A 578 -61.07 -15.03 11.17
N SER A 579 -60.67 -16.12 11.88
CA SER A 579 -60.38 -16.37 13.34
C SER A 579 -59.66 -17.73 13.65
N THR A 580 -58.98 -17.81 14.83
CA THR A 580 -58.82 -18.97 15.77
C THR A 580 -58.12 -20.32 15.41
N SER A 581 -57.02 -20.63 16.16
CA SER A 581 -56.65 -21.86 16.95
C SER A 581 -56.81 -23.32 16.37
N SER A 582 -56.16 -24.40 16.86
CA SER A 582 -55.41 -24.68 18.11
C SER A 582 -54.43 -25.90 18.07
N LYS A 583 -53.44 -25.93 18.99
CA LYS A 583 -52.75 -27.07 19.68
C LYS A 583 -52.18 -28.30 18.92
N SER A 584 -50.89 -28.57 19.17
CA SER A 584 -50.32 -29.90 19.50
C SER A 584 -49.16 -29.76 20.52
N LYS A 585 -48.48 -30.84 20.93
CA LYS A 585 -47.49 -30.86 22.06
C LYS A 585 -46.33 -31.85 21.86
N ASN A 586 -45.25 -31.66 22.64
CA ASN A 586 -44.02 -32.48 22.78
C ASN A 586 -43.06 -32.41 21.57
N ALA A 587 -41.73 -32.49 21.69
CA ALA A 587 -40.75 -32.28 22.80
C ALA A 587 -39.34 -32.13 22.14
N GLY A 588 -38.27 -31.60 22.76
CA GLY A 588 -38.07 -30.96 24.06
C GLY A 588 -36.57 -30.67 24.32
N VAL A 589 -36.26 -29.88 25.35
CA VAL A 589 -34.92 -29.67 25.97
C VAL A 589 -33.77 -29.17 25.08
N LEU A 590 -33.51 -27.85 25.09
CA LEU A 590 -32.18 -27.22 25.31
C LEU A 590 -32.28 -25.69 25.14
N ALA A 591 -32.50 -24.95 26.23
CA ALA A 591 -32.40 -23.48 26.26
C ALA A 591 -32.30 -22.98 27.70
N GLU A 592 -31.17 -22.38 28.07
CA GLU A 592 -30.98 -21.64 29.34
C GLU A 592 -29.81 -20.64 29.21
N PHE A 593 -29.70 -19.68 30.14
CA PHE A 593 -28.66 -18.64 30.24
C PHE A 593 -28.58 -17.56 29.14
N TRP A 594 -29.50 -16.61 29.18
CA TRP A 594 -29.26 -15.18 28.86
C TRP A 594 -30.09 -14.28 29.78
N GLU A 595 -29.51 -13.79 30.88
CA GLU A 595 -30.12 -12.68 31.66
C GLU A 595 -29.08 -11.94 32.53
N ALA A 596 -28.66 -10.75 32.08
CA ALA A 596 -27.96 -9.72 32.87
C ALA A 596 -28.10 -8.34 32.16
N PRO A 597 -28.18 -7.19 32.86
CA PRO A 597 -28.87 -6.01 32.31
C PRO A 597 -27.98 -4.82 31.88
N ASP A 598 -28.54 -3.98 31.00
CA ASP A 598 -27.97 -2.70 30.55
C ASP A 598 -27.60 -1.73 31.68
N ARG A 599 -26.33 -1.27 31.70
CA ARG A 599 -25.95 0.00 32.34
C ARG A 599 -24.81 0.72 31.61
N PHE A 600 -25.11 1.94 31.16
CA PHE A 600 -24.17 3.02 30.81
C PHE A 600 -23.11 2.72 29.73
N TRP A 601 -23.43 3.13 28.49
CA TRP A 601 -22.42 3.62 27.55
C TRP A 601 -22.76 5.03 27.06
N ARG A 602 -21.73 5.87 26.90
CA ARG A 602 -21.73 7.09 26.08
C ARG A 602 -20.60 6.93 25.07
N PRO A 603 -20.74 7.44 23.84
CA PRO A 603 -19.80 7.15 22.77
C PRO A 603 -18.38 7.63 23.09
N ARG A 604 -17.40 6.79 22.72
CA ARG A 604 -15.97 7.09 22.65
C ARG A 604 -15.43 6.47 21.34
N ASN A 605 -14.27 6.93 20.87
CA ASN A 605 -13.83 6.69 19.48
C ASN A 605 -13.65 5.20 19.13
N ARG A 606 -14.12 4.81 17.94
CA ARG A 606 -14.09 3.44 17.41
C ARG A 606 -12.70 2.86 17.22
N GLU A 607 -11.74 3.69 16.84
CA GLU A 607 -10.38 3.26 16.45
C GLU A 607 -9.61 2.58 17.60
N LEU A 608 -9.99 2.83 18.86
CA LEU A 608 -9.41 2.16 20.03
C LEU A 608 -10.00 0.77 20.27
N GLU A 609 -11.26 0.52 19.88
CA GLU A 609 -11.91 -0.78 20.11
C GLU A 609 -11.35 -1.86 19.16
N GLU A 610 -11.06 -1.51 17.91
CA GLU A 610 -10.51 -2.47 16.93
C GLU A 610 -9.09 -2.94 17.32
N ALA A 611 -8.24 -2.02 17.79
CA ALA A 611 -6.91 -2.34 18.31
C ALA A 611 -6.94 -3.19 19.61
N GLU A 612 -7.86 -2.92 20.54
CA GLU A 612 -8.03 -3.77 21.73
C GLU A 612 -8.57 -5.16 21.37
N ILE A 613 -9.45 -5.27 20.36
CA ILE A 613 -9.98 -6.54 19.86
C ILE A 613 -8.88 -7.39 19.20
N GLU A 614 -8.02 -6.81 18.35
CA GLU A 614 -6.87 -7.52 17.78
C GLU A 614 -5.89 -7.98 18.87
N ALA A 615 -5.53 -7.11 19.83
CA ALA A 615 -4.62 -7.47 20.92
C ALA A 615 -5.15 -8.63 21.80
N VAL A 616 -6.47 -8.74 21.96
CA VAL A 616 -7.13 -9.86 22.65
C VAL A 616 -7.21 -11.12 21.79
N LEU A 617 -7.42 -11.00 20.47
CA LEU A 617 -7.41 -12.13 19.54
C LEU A 617 -6.02 -12.76 19.41
N VAL A 618 -4.96 -11.96 19.20
CA VAL A 618 -3.57 -12.44 19.09
C VAL A 618 -3.15 -13.19 20.36
N ARG A 619 -3.46 -12.65 21.55
CA ARG A 619 -3.21 -13.34 22.84
C ARG A 619 -4.01 -14.64 23.03
N ARG A 620 -5.17 -14.78 22.38
CA ARG A 620 -5.95 -16.03 22.38
C ARG A 620 -5.40 -17.06 21.39
N MET A 621 -4.91 -16.65 20.23
CA MET A 621 -4.25 -17.56 19.28
C MET A 621 -2.95 -18.11 19.88
N SER A 622 -2.07 -17.25 20.42
CA SER A 622 -0.80 -17.69 21.01
C SER A 622 -0.96 -18.62 22.23
N THR A 623 -2.10 -18.58 22.92
CA THR A 623 -2.43 -19.49 24.04
C THR A 623 -3.19 -20.74 23.62
N LEU A 624 -3.66 -20.83 22.37
CA LEU A 624 -4.17 -22.05 21.76
C LEU A 624 -3.02 -22.88 21.14
N ASP A 625 -2.07 -22.25 20.45
CA ASP A 625 -0.92 -22.96 19.86
C ASP A 625 0.03 -23.54 20.91
N ALA A 626 0.22 -22.85 22.04
CA ALA A 626 0.93 -23.40 23.20
C ALA A 626 0.22 -24.63 23.84
N ARG A 627 -1.06 -24.86 23.52
CA ARG A 627 -1.83 -26.04 23.97
C ARG A 627 -1.91 -27.14 22.92
N SER A 628 -1.90 -26.83 21.62
CA SER A 628 -1.88 -27.83 20.56
C SER A 628 -0.56 -28.60 20.54
N HIS A 629 0.58 -27.92 20.68
CA HIS A 629 1.90 -28.56 20.72
C HIS A 629 2.07 -29.55 21.89
N ASN A 630 1.57 -29.21 23.09
CA ASN A 630 1.64 -30.08 24.27
C ASN A 630 0.72 -31.33 24.18
N LEU A 631 -0.17 -31.40 23.19
CA LEU A 631 -1.04 -32.57 22.96
C LEU A 631 -0.49 -33.55 21.91
N GLN A 632 0.53 -33.18 21.13
CA GLN A 632 1.12 -34.05 20.09
C GLN A 632 2.35 -34.83 20.56
N SER A 633 3.00 -34.44 21.65
CA SER A 633 4.20 -35.12 22.19
C SER A 633 3.90 -36.29 23.15
N GLY A 634 2.64 -36.74 23.22
CA GLY A 634 2.13 -37.56 24.34
C GLY A 634 1.80 -39.03 24.06
N GLY A 635 2.20 -39.61 22.92
CA GLY A 635 1.76 -40.99 22.59
C GLY A 635 2.58 -41.72 21.52
N ALA A 636 3.68 -42.35 21.93
CA ALA A 636 4.46 -43.27 21.07
C ALA A 636 5.34 -44.26 21.86
N SER A 637 4.77 -45.09 22.75
CA SER A 637 5.49 -46.24 23.32
C SER A 637 4.57 -47.32 23.93
N LEU A 638 4.15 -48.32 23.15
CA LEU A 638 3.72 -49.65 23.63
C LEU A 638 3.55 -50.62 22.46
N HIS A 639 4.43 -51.63 22.42
CA HIS A 639 4.52 -52.75 21.45
C HIS A 639 4.82 -52.39 19.98
#